data_AF-J2PC45-F1
#
_entry.id   AF-J2PC45-F1
#
_cell.length_a   1.000
_cell.length_b   1.000
_cell.length_c   1.000
_cell.angle_alpha   90.00
_cell.angle_beta   90.00
_cell.angle_gamma   90.00
#
_symmetry.space_group_name_H-M   'P 1'
#
loop_
_entity.id
_entity.type
_entity.pdbx_description
1 polymer ?
#
loop_
_entity_poly.entity_id
_entity_poly.type
_entity_poly.pdbx_seq_one_letter_code
_entity_poly.pdbx_strand_id
1 'polypeptide(L)'
;MFAPANAAHFTLVIPTVRNDFKVLAFDGTETISALYSIHVDLVSEYPDFDLESLLSQPAFLQFGLNGEGIHGRIEEVFAGEIGKRLTRYRLTLVPALHYLQFSHDQRIFQGQTVPHIIAKVLKRHGIHADAFTFHVRTSPERDYCTQYGESDYAFIQRLCAEDGIAWHHEHSRDGHLLVFTDDQTAFPKQGETPYQQDSGMVAEHPVVSQFSLGFSTRPSTVTRRHYDLKHPDILVESRFTAEFSPELEDYRYPLFFESEKRGKQLAQQALERHRTDYQLAEGESDQPSLRSGHFFSLTEHPRATYNDLWLLLSVTHSGKQPQVLEESVTSAAKPEDGFTQGYRNRFSAIPWDVFYRPPMPAPRPTLVCQTARVTGPAGEEIYCDGYGRVKVEFHWDRAERNNENSSCWLRVASSWAGDHFGAVTIPRIGMEVLVTYLEGNPDNPLITGCLINKVTPAPYPLPENKTKTVLRSHSSPSTGGYNELSIEDRAGQELIYLRAERDMTQKVENDSRLDVGNERRETIKGNSIAVLGAEEHRTVTADRKVQLKASDYLKVDGSSHTRIGETLVVETGEHVHIKAGASLVLDGGASITLKAGGHHIVIDADGVFSSSEIEDGGSPVAGMAAHALLPGTVAGLLASVAPAPLEEDELEEEEEEVEEEGITLRIGVFFDGTGNNKANSETVAACYAPDANLAEAAEEIQKHCAAYGYDGNGSSPDNSYGNDVSNIVRLYKLYEDRVDETLLPKATKTSIAIYVDGIGTTSGGEDSLYSQATGLGETGVVARVEQSPTLIMEQIRRLDEKNPGVKIDRIEFDIFGFSRGAAAARHFANEVLQGEHNILAKSLPTGSPVLSSKFNWRLKTDVTINFIGLFDTVAAIANPGLFDFSGANSRNPYVNLKLPDDCANKVVHLVARDEVRENFALNSLGDADLILPGVHSDLGGGYLPRAKEKLLLGKPVTSTVSQSMAPNRSAAFLSAEKEVFAWYEKGVIDFDGPGNELKVALWERPLPQSKGQGESNTDPQKKVFAAAAIERPVRGELSLVYLRIMRELAVRHDVPFDLIDANDPKLALPSDLEPIHKKLQAYAFGDTKTEGLTVEERALLRSRYIHISANWNAAKGFNSSDMDIVFINRPAKKNQRVVHPHE
;
A
#
# COMPACT_ATOMS: atom_id res chain seq x y z
N MET A 1 12.06 14.79 78.33
CA MET A 1 13.05 14.63 79.43
C MET A 1 14.42 14.84 78.80
N PHE A 2 15.06 15.98 79.04
CA PHE A 2 16.34 16.34 78.41
C PHE A 2 17.47 15.45 78.93
N ALA A 3 18.18 14.78 78.03
CA ALA A 3 19.46 14.13 78.34
C ALA A 3 20.58 15.19 78.44
N PRO A 4 21.62 14.98 79.25
CA PRO A 4 22.68 15.98 79.47
C PRO A 4 23.43 16.32 78.17
N ALA A 5 23.69 17.61 77.93
CA ALA A 5 24.33 18.18 76.72
C ALA A 5 25.76 17.66 76.39
N ASN A 6 26.34 16.85 77.29
CA ASN A 6 27.69 16.29 77.20
C ASN A 6 27.72 14.81 76.79
N ALA A 7 26.58 14.18 76.44
CA ALA A 7 26.52 12.78 76.05
C ALA A 7 26.39 12.58 74.52
N ALA A 8 26.97 11.51 73.99
CA ALA A 8 26.73 11.09 72.60
C ALA A 8 25.33 10.45 72.48
N HIS A 9 24.50 10.99 71.60
CA HIS A 9 23.12 10.59 71.32
C HIS A 9 22.97 9.79 70.03
N PHE A 10 23.82 10.04 69.03
CA PHE A 10 23.80 9.33 67.75
C PHE A 10 24.72 8.11 67.82
N THR A 11 24.19 6.96 67.45
CA THR A 11 24.92 5.70 67.45
C THR A 11 24.72 4.95 66.15
N LEU A 12 25.75 4.24 65.73
CA LEU A 12 25.70 3.34 64.59
C LEU A 12 25.97 1.92 65.08
N VAL A 13 25.06 1.00 64.79
CA VAL A 13 25.21 -0.41 65.14
C VAL A 13 25.44 -1.21 63.86
N ILE A 14 26.58 -1.91 63.79
CA ILE A 14 26.90 -2.88 62.73
C ILE A 14 27.00 -4.26 63.40
N PRO A 15 25.93 -5.09 63.38
CA PRO A 15 25.87 -6.30 64.20
C PRO A 15 26.96 -7.34 63.89
N THR A 16 27.42 -7.38 62.64
CA THR A 16 28.34 -8.37 62.11
C THR A 16 29.81 -8.01 62.30
N VAL A 17 30.12 -6.76 62.65
CA VAL A 17 31.50 -6.26 62.74
C VAL A 17 31.72 -5.62 64.10
N ARG A 18 32.70 -6.11 64.85
CA ARG A 18 33.13 -5.48 66.09
C ARG A 18 33.84 -4.17 65.77
N ASN A 19 33.25 -3.05 66.18
CA ASN A 19 33.76 -1.71 65.91
C ASN A 19 33.55 -0.80 67.14
N ASP A 20 34.27 0.32 67.16
CA ASP A 20 34.17 1.40 68.15
C ASP A 20 33.72 2.73 67.50
N PHE A 21 33.03 2.65 66.34
CA PHE A 21 32.62 3.83 65.59
C PHE A 21 31.70 4.73 66.42
N LYS A 22 32.06 6.01 66.53
CA LYS A 22 31.21 7.08 67.07
C LYS A 22 30.71 7.96 65.93
N VAL A 23 29.42 8.28 65.92
CA VAL A 23 28.82 9.15 64.90
C VAL A 23 29.19 10.61 65.18
N LEU A 24 29.84 11.24 64.20
CA LEU A 24 30.21 12.67 64.22
C LEU A 24 29.13 13.51 63.57
N ALA A 25 28.69 13.13 62.38
CA ALA A 25 27.63 13.80 61.64
C ALA A 25 26.94 12.82 60.70
N PHE A 26 25.73 13.14 60.27
CA PHE A 26 25.10 12.46 59.16
C PHE A 26 24.19 13.40 58.40
N ASP A 27 24.00 13.10 57.12
CA ASP A 27 23.14 13.82 56.20
C ASP A 27 22.58 12.84 55.17
N GLY A 28 21.33 13.02 54.77
CA GLY A 28 20.76 12.22 53.70
C GLY A 28 19.26 12.31 53.61
N THR A 29 18.72 11.75 52.55
CA THR A 29 17.31 11.90 52.19
C THR A 29 16.65 10.54 52.01
N GLU A 30 15.45 10.41 52.55
CA GLU A 30 14.49 9.39 52.16
C GLU A 30 13.30 10.03 51.44
N THR A 31 12.81 9.38 50.39
CA THR A 31 11.67 9.87 49.60
C THR A 31 10.79 8.69 49.23
N ILE A 32 9.48 8.87 49.30
CA ILE A 32 8.51 7.89 48.82
C ILE A 32 8.79 7.53 47.36
N SER A 33 8.77 6.25 47.06
CA SER A 33 9.08 5.69 45.74
C SER A 33 10.47 6.05 45.18
N ALA A 34 11.44 6.34 46.06
CA ALA A 34 12.85 6.49 45.73
C ALA A 34 13.76 5.82 46.76
N LEU A 35 15.01 5.54 46.37
CA LEU A 35 16.00 4.92 47.25
C LEU A 35 16.52 5.96 48.24
N TYR A 36 16.49 5.67 49.54
CA TYR A 36 17.15 6.52 50.51
C TYR A 36 18.67 6.35 50.46
N SER A 37 19.40 7.41 50.82
CA SER A 37 20.85 7.41 50.95
C SER A 37 21.25 8.30 52.12
N ILE A 38 21.90 7.72 53.13
CA ILE A 38 22.36 8.44 54.33
C ILE A 38 23.87 8.35 54.43
N HIS A 39 24.54 9.49 54.30
CA HIS A 39 25.97 9.61 54.55
C HIS A 39 26.22 9.80 56.05
N VAL A 40 27.10 8.98 56.61
CA VAL A 40 27.44 9.00 58.04
C VAL A 40 28.94 9.21 58.18
N ASP A 41 29.30 10.34 58.78
CA ASP A 41 30.66 10.64 59.20
C ASP A 41 30.90 10.05 60.60
N LEU A 42 31.95 9.25 60.71
CA LEU A 42 32.32 8.48 61.89
C LEU A 42 33.73 8.83 62.35
N VAL A 43 33.99 8.59 63.63
CA VAL A 43 35.34 8.59 64.20
C VAL A 43 35.58 7.32 65.00
N SER A 44 36.81 6.82 64.98
CA SER A 44 37.24 5.63 65.73
C SER A 44 38.69 5.80 66.21
N GLU A 45 39.05 5.15 67.31
CA GLU A 45 40.45 5.08 67.77
C GLU A 45 41.26 4.04 66.99
N TYR A 46 40.59 3.15 66.25
CA TYR A 46 41.21 2.12 65.42
C TYR A 46 41.43 2.64 63.98
N PRO A 47 42.70 2.74 63.50
CA PRO A 47 43.01 3.32 62.19
C PRO A 47 42.95 2.34 61.02
N ASP A 48 42.97 1.03 61.26
CA ASP A 48 43.22 0.00 60.23
C ASP A 48 42.06 -1.00 60.11
N PHE A 49 40.83 -0.52 59.88
CA PHE A 49 39.71 -1.42 59.54
C PHE A 49 39.86 -2.02 58.14
N ASP A 50 39.50 -3.29 58.01
CA ASP A 50 39.26 -3.91 56.70
C ASP A 50 37.97 -3.31 56.09
N LEU A 51 38.13 -2.27 55.29
CA LEU A 51 37.02 -1.53 54.70
C LEU A 51 36.16 -2.40 53.77
N GLU A 52 36.76 -3.37 53.07
CA GLU A 52 36.04 -4.25 52.16
C GLU A 52 35.05 -5.13 52.93
N SER A 53 35.42 -5.60 54.13
CA SER A 53 34.54 -6.40 54.98
C SER A 53 33.29 -5.66 55.47
N LEU A 54 33.31 -4.32 55.46
CA LEU A 54 32.19 -3.46 55.85
C LEU A 54 31.14 -3.34 54.74
N LEU A 55 31.51 -3.55 53.47
CA LEU A 55 30.59 -3.46 52.35
C LEU A 55 29.45 -4.49 52.48
N SER A 56 28.26 -4.06 52.09
CA SER A 56 27.01 -4.84 52.18
C SER A 56 26.57 -5.25 53.58
N GLN A 57 27.30 -4.89 54.65
CA GLN A 57 26.87 -5.21 56.02
C GLN A 57 25.63 -4.41 56.42
N PRO A 58 24.68 -5.01 57.15
CA PRO A 58 23.54 -4.30 57.69
C PRO A 58 24.00 -3.36 58.81
N ALA A 59 23.46 -2.15 58.83
CA ALA A 59 23.74 -1.18 59.88
C ALA A 59 22.49 -0.37 60.24
N PHE A 60 22.40 -0.01 61.51
CA PHE A 60 21.31 0.82 62.04
C PHE A 60 21.87 2.12 62.62
N LEU A 61 21.51 3.25 62.01
CA LEU A 61 21.81 4.58 62.51
C LEU A 61 20.66 5.04 63.41
N GLN A 62 20.89 5.05 64.73
CA GLN A 62 19.93 5.55 65.70
C GLN A 62 20.23 7.02 66.02
N PHE A 63 19.22 7.88 65.84
CA PHE A 63 19.32 9.31 66.15
C PHE A 63 18.19 9.87 67.02
N GLY A 64 17.11 9.11 67.22
CA GLY A 64 16.03 9.43 68.15
C GLY A 64 16.23 8.85 69.55
N LEU A 65 15.63 9.51 70.53
CA LEU A 65 15.74 9.16 71.96
C LEU A 65 14.91 7.93 72.35
N ASN A 66 13.89 7.55 71.56
CA ASN A 66 13.05 6.38 71.82
C ASN A 66 13.40 5.19 70.91
N GLY A 67 14.57 5.22 70.26
CA GLY A 67 15.02 4.17 69.34
C GLY A 67 14.75 4.46 67.86
N GLU A 68 14.27 5.67 67.52
CA GLU A 68 14.05 6.06 66.13
C GLU A 68 15.38 6.13 65.37
N GLY A 69 15.42 5.51 64.19
CA GLY A 69 16.60 5.45 63.36
C GLY A 69 16.32 5.01 61.94
N ILE A 70 17.38 4.84 61.16
CA ILE A 70 17.35 4.35 59.79
C ILE A 70 18.25 3.12 59.70
N HIS A 71 17.64 2.00 59.33
CA HIS A 71 18.36 0.79 58.94
C HIS A 71 18.75 0.87 57.46
N GLY A 72 19.96 0.45 57.09
CA GLY A 72 20.39 0.26 55.72
C GLY A 72 21.49 -0.79 55.58
N ARG A 73 22.03 -0.93 54.37
CA ARG A 73 23.26 -1.66 54.07
C ARG A 73 24.34 -0.65 53.71
N ILE A 74 25.57 -0.94 54.13
CA ILE A 74 26.72 -0.11 53.81
C ILE A 74 27.09 -0.34 52.35
N GLU A 75 26.98 0.69 51.50
CA GLU A 75 27.31 0.59 50.07
C GLU A 75 28.70 1.16 49.75
N GLU A 76 29.09 2.23 50.44
CA GLU A 76 30.39 2.87 50.24
C GLU A 76 31.02 3.16 51.60
N VAL A 77 32.35 2.99 51.68
CA VAL A 77 33.14 3.29 52.89
C VAL A 77 34.45 3.96 52.49
N PHE A 78 34.77 5.07 53.15
CA PHE A 78 36.04 5.76 53.01
C PHE A 78 36.72 5.93 54.36
N ALA A 79 38.04 5.70 54.39
CA ALA A 79 38.90 6.20 55.45
C ALA A 79 39.41 7.59 55.07
N GLY A 80 39.17 8.57 55.92
CA GLY A 80 39.63 9.96 55.78
C GLY A 80 40.96 10.18 56.49
N GLU A 81 41.20 11.43 56.92
CA GLU A 81 42.43 11.79 57.62
C GLU A 81 42.60 11.03 58.95
N ILE A 82 43.82 10.51 59.16
CA ILE A 82 44.25 9.93 60.43
C ILE A 82 44.68 11.08 61.34
N GLY A 83 43.87 11.37 62.37
CA GLY A 83 44.22 12.33 63.41
C GLY A 83 45.21 11.78 64.43
N LYS A 84 45.60 12.59 65.43
CA LYS A 84 46.56 12.17 66.48
C LYS A 84 46.04 11.03 67.38
N ARG A 85 44.71 10.88 67.48
CA ARG A 85 44.03 9.85 68.28
C ARG A 85 42.86 9.21 67.53
N LEU A 86 42.07 10.02 66.83
CA LEU A 86 40.88 9.57 66.11
C LEU A 86 41.13 9.57 64.61
N THR A 87 40.73 8.48 63.95
CA THR A 87 40.67 8.37 62.48
C THR A 87 39.25 8.64 62.02
N ARG A 88 39.10 9.44 60.97
CA ARG A 88 37.78 9.74 60.37
C ARG A 88 37.40 8.67 59.35
N TYR A 89 36.15 8.24 59.38
CA TYR A 89 35.57 7.37 58.37
C TYR A 89 34.29 7.98 57.86
N ARG A 90 33.92 7.65 56.62
CA ARG A 90 32.62 7.99 56.05
C ARG A 90 32.01 6.72 55.50
N LEU A 91 30.71 6.53 55.72
CA LEU A 91 29.97 5.46 55.08
C LEU A 91 28.64 5.95 54.51
N THR A 92 28.12 5.22 53.53
CA THR A 92 26.83 5.48 52.92
C THR A 92 25.88 4.32 53.19
N LEU A 93 24.76 4.60 53.85
CA LEU A 93 23.68 3.64 54.11
C LEU A 93 22.59 3.75 53.05
N VAL A 94 22.29 2.63 52.40
CA VAL A 94 21.27 2.53 51.34
C VAL A 94 20.34 1.32 51.59
N PRO A 95 19.13 1.25 51.00
CA PRO A 95 18.29 0.06 51.10
C PRO A 95 18.88 -1.14 50.37
N ALA A 96 18.45 -2.35 50.74
CA ALA A 96 18.76 -3.57 50.00
C ALA A 96 18.33 -3.47 48.52
N LEU A 97 17.25 -2.73 48.24
CA LEU A 97 16.76 -2.44 46.89
C LEU A 97 17.78 -1.68 46.02
N HIS A 98 18.70 -0.91 46.62
CA HIS A 98 19.69 -0.11 45.90
C HIS A 98 20.59 -0.95 44.99
N TYR A 99 20.96 -2.15 45.44
CA TYR A 99 21.86 -3.05 44.70
C TYR A 99 21.27 -3.53 43.37
N LEU A 100 19.94 -3.51 43.22
CA LEU A 100 19.27 -3.89 41.97
C LEU A 100 19.54 -2.89 40.82
N GLN A 101 20.09 -1.71 41.11
CA GLN A 101 20.56 -0.77 40.07
C GLN A 101 21.73 -1.32 39.26
N PHE A 102 22.53 -2.20 39.87
CA PHE A 102 23.72 -2.80 39.23
C PHE A 102 23.39 -4.11 38.50
N SER A 103 22.18 -4.64 38.63
CA SER A 103 21.73 -5.86 37.96
C SER A 103 20.87 -5.52 36.75
N HIS A 104 21.31 -5.94 35.56
CA HIS A 104 20.59 -5.75 34.30
C HIS A 104 20.21 -7.11 33.69
N ASP A 105 19.00 -7.21 33.16
CA ASP A 105 18.52 -8.45 32.55
C ASP A 105 17.54 -8.20 31.38
N GLN A 106 17.31 -9.23 30.58
CA GLN A 106 16.29 -9.29 29.55
C GLN A 106 15.42 -10.53 29.78
N ARG A 107 14.15 -10.31 30.15
CA ARG A 107 13.26 -11.38 30.64
C ARG A 107 11.82 -11.15 30.23
N ILE A 108 11.11 -12.26 30.04
CA ILE A 108 9.69 -12.29 29.72
C ILE A 108 8.89 -12.82 30.92
N PHE A 109 7.83 -12.11 31.26
CA PHE A 109 6.85 -12.48 32.27
C PHE A 109 5.47 -12.60 31.60
N GLN A 110 4.82 -13.74 31.78
CA GLN A 110 3.51 -14.05 31.19
C GLN A 110 2.54 -14.50 32.27
N GLY A 111 1.26 -14.14 32.12
CA GLY A 111 0.16 -14.57 32.99
C GLY A 111 0.39 -14.24 34.46
N GLN A 112 0.90 -13.05 34.75
CA GLN A 112 1.28 -12.65 36.11
C GLN A 112 0.87 -11.22 36.41
N THR A 113 0.44 -10.98 37.65
CA THR A 113 0.17 -9.63 38.16
C THR A 113 1.50 -8.89 38.43
N VAL A 114 1.47 -7.56 38.42
CA VAL A 114 2.64 -6.73 38.74
C VAL A 114 3.26 -7.09 40.10
N PRO A 115 2.50 -7.27 41.21
CA PRO A 115 3.06 -7.72 42.49
C PRO A 115 3.79 -9.07 42.41
N HIS A 116 3.26 -10.04 41.65
CA HIS A 116 3.93 -11.32 41.46
C HIS A 116 5.24 -11.19 40.69
N ILE A 117 5.29 -10.32 39.67
CA ILE A 117 6.51 -10.04 38.90
C ILE A 117 7.56 -9.41 39.82
N ILE A 118 7.20 -8.33 40.55
CA ILE A 118 8.10 -7.64 41.48
C ILE A 118 8.62 -8.62 42.55
N ALA A 119 7.74 -9.42 43.17
CA ALA A 119 8.14 -10.41 44.17
C ALA A 119 9.15 -11.43 43.63
N LYS A 120 9.01 -11.88 42.37
CA LYS A 120 9.99 -12.77 41.73
C LYS A 120 11.34 -12.10 41.51
N VAL A 121 11.35 -10.84 41.11
CA VAL A 121 12.59 -10.07 40.92
C VAL A 121 13.30 -9.88 42.26
N LEU A 122 12.58 -9.46 43.31
CA LEU A 122 13.12 -9.29 44.66
C LEU A 122 13.69 -10.60 45.24
N LYS A 123 12.93 -11.70 45.16
CA LYS A 123 13.37 -13.01 45.68
C LYS A 123 14.63 -13.54 45.01
N ARG A 124 14.84 -13.24 43.72
CA ARG A 124 16.06 -13.63 42.99
C ARG A 124 17.31 -12.97 43.57
N HIS A 125 17.17 -11.77 44.15
CA HIS A 125 18.25 -11.00 44.77
C HIS A 125 18.35 -11.21 46.29
N GLY A 126 17.73 -12.27 46.82
CA GLY A 126 17.79 -12.59 48.25
C GLY A 126 16.93 -11.69 49.14
N ILE A 127 16.05 -10.87 48.55
CA ILE A 127 15.05 -10.09 49.30
C ILE A 127 13.80 -10.99 49.43
N HIS A 128 13.66 -11.64 50.58
CA HIS A 128 12.61 -12.62 50.84
C HIS A 128 11.33 -11.98 51.39
N ALA A 129 10.29 -12.80 51.60
CA ALA A 129 8.92 -12.34 51.87
C ALA A 129 8.73 -11.66 53.24
N ASP A 130 9.73 -11.74 54.12
CA ASP A 130 9.83 -11.02 55.39
C ASP A 130 10.36 -9.59 55.24
N ALA A 131 10.99 -9.27 54.10
CA ALA A 131 11.59 -7.97 53.80
C ALA A 131 10.74 -7.08 52.89
N PHE A 132 9.59 -7.56 52.39
CA PHE A 132 8.62 -6.72 51.66
C PHE A 132 7.17 -7.18 51.85
N THR A 133 6.23 -6.25 51.66
CA THR A 133 4.79 -6.54 51.69
C THR A 133 4.02 -5.74 50.64
N PHE A 134 2.87 -6.24 50.21
CA PHE A 134 1.98 -5.60 49.22
C PHE A 134 0.61 -5.30 49.83
N HIS A 135 0.28 -4.02 49.96
CA HIS A 135 -1.04 -3.49 50.28
C HIS A 135 -1.66 -2.86 49.04
N VAL A 136 -1.94 -3.70 48.04
CA VAL A 136 -2.44 -3.26 46.73
C VAL A 136 -3.75 -3.96 46.38
N ARG A 137 -4.65 -3.26 45.68
CA ARG A 137 -5.87 -3.88 45.14
C ARG A 137 -5.54 -4.93 44.07
N THR A 138 -6.40 -5.94 43.94
CA THR A 138 -6.28 -6.96 42.91
C THR A 138 -6.33 -6.34 41.51
N SER A 139 -5.28 -6.54 40.72
CA SER A 139 -5.15 -6.08 39.33
C SER A 139 -5.16 -7.28 38.38
N PRO A 140 -5.60 -7.09 37.12
CA PRO A 140 -5.57 -8.16 36.12
C PRO A 140 -4.13 -8.62 35.86
N GLU A 141 -3.98 -9.88 35.48
CA GLU A 141 -2.70 -10.42 35.04
C GLU A 141 -2.28 -9.76 33.72
N ARG A 142 -0.98 -9.56 33.54
CA ARG A 142 -0.42 -9.13 32.27
C ARG A 142 -0.20 -10.35 31.39
N ASP A 143 -0.82 -10.37 30.23
CA ASP A 143 -0.60 -11.41 29.21
C ASP A 143 0.88 -11.51 28.82
N TYR A 144 1.54 -10.35 28.68
CA TYR A 144 2.93 -10.25 28.28
C TYR A 144 3.58 -9.01 28.89
N CYS A 145 4.73 -9.18 29.54
CA CYS A 145 5.50 -8.09 30.15
C CYS A 145 6.99 -8.42 30.07
N THR A 146 7.77 -7.47 29.57
CA THR A 146 9.18 -7.64 29.23
C THR A 146 10.01 -6.66 30.04
N GLN A 147 11.05 -7.18 30.68
CA GLN A 147 12.20 -6.39 31.10
C GLN A 147 13.18 -6.37 29.94
N TYR A 148 13.48 -5.21 29.37
CA TYR A 148 14.38 -5.12 28.22
C TYR A 148 15.24 -3.85 28.29
N GLY A 149 16.56 -4.02 28.35
CA GLY A 149 17.50 -2.91 28.36
C GLY A 149 17.43 -2.01 29.60
N GLU A 150 16.96 -2.55 30.73
CA GLU A 150 16.76 -1.82 31.98
C GLU A 150 17.26 -2.64 33.19
N SER A 151 17.70 -1.96 34.25
CA SER A 151 18.08 -2.62 35.51
C SER A 151 16.88 -3.21 36.23
N ASP A 152 17.11 -4.14 37.15
CA ASP A 152 16.04 -4.73 37.97
C ASP A 152 15.33 -3.68 38.82
N TYR A 153 16.05 -2.65 39.29
CA TYR A 153 15.46 -1.52 39.98
C TYR A 153 14.58 -0.66 39.04
N ALA A 154 15.09 -0.29 37.87
CA ALA A 154 14.33 0.50 36.90
C ALA A 154 13.07 -0.24 36.43
N PHE A 155 13.15 -1.57 36.28
CA PHE A 155 12.01 -2.42 35.97
C PHE A 155 10.93 -2.36 37.05
N ILE A 156 11.31 -2.55 38.33
CA ILE A 156 10.36 -2.44 39.46
C ILE A 156 9.75 -1.03 39.50
N GLN A 157 10.58 0.01 39.39
CA GLN A 157 10.13 1.40 39.40
C GLN A 157 9.12 1.68 38.30
N ARG A 158 9.38 1.19 37.08
CA ARG A 158 8.47 1.31 35.94
C ARG A 158 7.16 0.60 36.17
N LEU A 159 7.17 -0.65 36.61
CA LEU A 159 5.94 -1.41 36.88
C LEU A 159 5.10 -0.76 37.99
N CYS A 160 5.74 -0.28 39.05
CA CYS A 160 5.11 0.50 40.10
C CYS A 160 4.48 1.78 39.56
N ALA A 161 5.21 2.55 38.74
CA ALA A 161 4.69 3.76 38.16
C ALA A 161 3.51 3.50 37.19
N GLU A 162 3.60 2.49 36.32
CA GLU A 162 2.54 2.12 35.37
C GLU A 162 1.23 1.73 36.07
N ASP A 163 1.30 0.98 37.17
CA ASP A 163 0.13 0.51 37.92
C ASP A 163 -0.28 1.45 39.08
N GLY A 164 0.47 2.54 39.30
CA GLY A 164 0.18 3.53 40.35
C GLY A 164 0.48 3.05 41.77
N ILE A 165 1.43 2.13 41.93
CA ILE A 165 1.84 1.51 43.20
C ILE A 165 3.02 2.31 43.77
N ALA A 166 2.76 3.04 44.85
CA ALA A 166 3.79 3.69 45.65
C ALA A 166 4.54 2.67 46.52
N TRP A 167 5.74 3.03 46.95
CA TRP A 167 6.47 2.25 47.94
C TRP A 167 7.28 3.11 48.90
N HIS A 168 7.50 2.62 50.11
CA HIS A 168 8.31 3.28 51.15
C HIS A 168 8.97 2.22 52.05
N HIS A 169 9.82 2.67 52.97
CA HIS A 169 10.52 1.78 53.89
C HIS A 169 10.08 2.02 55.33
N GLU A 170 9.79 0.94 56.05
CA GLU A 170 9.64 0.95 57.50
C GLU A 170 10.92 0.44 58.14
N HIS A 171 11.50 1.22 59.06
CA HIS A 171 12.78 0.90 59.67
C HIS A 171 12.60 0.35 61.09
N SER A 172 13.33 -0.72 61.37
CA SER A 172 13.52 -1.28 62.71
C SER A 172 15.02 -1.44 62.98
N ARG A 173 15.39 -1.77 64.21
CA ARG A 173 16.80 -2.04 64.55
C ARG A 173 17.37 -3.22 63.77
N ASP A 174 16.55 -4.22 63.47
CA ASP A 174 16.99 -5.50 62.90
C ASP A 174 16.87 -5.54 61.36
N GLY A 175 16.17 -4.58 60.75
CA GLY A 175 15.95 -4.55 59.30
C GLY A 175 15.06 -3.40 58.82
N HIS A 176 14.93 -3.28 57.50
CA HIS A 176 13.98 -2.38 56.86
C HIS A 176 12.99 -3.19 55.99
N LEU A 177 11.70 -2.91 56.13
CA LEU A 177 10.62 -3.53 55.39
C LEU A 177 10.23 -2.63 54.21
N LEU A 178 10.23 -3.17 52.99
CA LEU A 178 9.76 -2.46 51.79
C LEU A 178 8.24 -2.65 51.63
N VAL A 179 7.47 -1.58 51.77
CA VAL A 179 6.01 -1.61 51.73
C VAL A 179 5.51 -1.03 50.43
N PHE A 180 4.80 -1.83 49.62
CA PHE A 180 4.13 -1.38 48.40
C PHE A 180 2.66 -1.10 48.66
N THR A 181 2.12 0.00 48.15
CA THR A 181 0.71 0.35 48.28
C THR A 181 0.16 1.15 47.11
N ASP A 182 -1.11 0.95 46.77
CA ASP A 182 -1.84 1.76 45.78
C ASP A 182 -2.94 2.64 46.38
N ASP A 183 -3.02 2.70 47.71
CA ASP A 183 -4.06 3.44 48.44
C ASP A 183 -3.48 4.14 49.68
N GLN A 184 -3.99 5.33 49.97
CA GLN A 184 -3.48 6.15 51.07
C GLN A 184 -3.74 5.53 52.45
N THR A 185 -4.77 4.70 52.59
CA THR A 185 -5.14 4.09 53.88
C THR A 185 -4.09 3.15 54.45
N ALA A 186 -3.15 2.68 53.62
CA ALA A 186 -2.08 1.79 54.04
C ALA A 186 -0.83 2.52 54.55
N PHE A 187 -0.75 3.86 54.44
CA PHE A 187 0.37 4.60 55.01
C PHE A 187 0.22 4.72 56.54
N PRO A 188 1.27 4.43 57.33
CA PRO A 188 1.20 4.52 58.78
C PRO A 188 0.99 5.97 59.26
N LYS A 189 0.27 6.13 60.38
CA LYS A 189 0.08 7.43 61.04
C LYS A 189 1.07 7.59 62.20
N GLN A 190 1.75 8.74 62.22
CA GLN A 190 2.63 9.18 63.31
C GLN A 190 1.90 10.09 64.30
N GLY A 191 2.58 10.40 65.40
CA GLY A 191 2.06 11.29 66.44
C GLY A 191 1.91 12.74 65.99
N GLU A 192 1.20 13.52 66.79
CA GLU A 192 1.05 14.96 66.61
C GLU A 192 2.39 15.68 66.82
N THR A 193 2.67 16.67 65.98
CA THR A 193 3.87 17.52 66.11
C THR A 193 3.45 19.00 66.12
N PRO A 194 3.66 19.72 67.22
CA PRO A 194 3.27 21.12 67.33
C PRO A 194 4.18 22.04 66.50
N TYR A 195 3.60 23.11 65.98
CA TYR A 195 4.30 24.17 65.27
C TYR A 195 4.75 25.25 66.26
N GLN A 196 6.04 25.58 66.25
CA GLN A 196 6.60 26.66 67.06
C GLN A 196 7.63 27.43 66.23
N GLN A 197 7.29 28.67 65.85
CA GLN A 197 8.18 29.52 65.06
C GLN A 197 9.52 29.75 65.79
N ASP A 198 10.63 29.63 65.05
CA ASP A 198 11.97 29.82 65.58
C ASP A 198 12.11 31.23 66.23
N SER A 199 12.37 31.23 67.53
CA SER A 199 12.52 32.42 68.37
C SER A 199 13.91 32.51 69.00
N GLY A 200 14.84 31.63 68.62
CA GLY A 200 16.18 31.52 69.22
C GLY A 200 16.21 30.89 70.61
N MET A 201 15.06 30.43 71.14
CA MET A 201 14.97 29.63 72.36
C MET A 201 14.80 28.14 72.02
N VAL A 202 15.39 27.25 72.82
CA VAL A 202 15.28 25.79 72.64
C VAL A 202 13.89 25.34 73.09
N ALA A 203 13.12 24.70 72.21
CA ALA A 203 11.81 24.13 72.52
C ALA A 203 11.91 22.98 73.55
N GLU A 204 10.88 22.80 74.39
CA GLU A 204 10.85 21.76 75.43
C GLU A 204 10.61 20.33 74.90
N HIS A 205 10.05 20.24 73.69
CA HIS A 205 9.75 19.03 72.94
C HIS A 205 10.04 19.27 71.45
N PRO A 206 10.14 18.22 70.62
CA PRO A 206 10.31 18.41 69.18
C PRO A 206 9.13 19.17 68.55
N VAL A 207 9.41 20.05 67.60
CA VAL A 207 8.47 20.97 66.95
C VAL A 207 8.74 21.05 65.44
N VAL A 208 7.75 21.55 64.69
CA VAL A 208 7.95 22.09 63.34
C VAL A 208 8.22 23.59 63.47
N SER A 209 9.39 24.05 63.03
CA SER A 209 9.81 25.46 63.17
C SER A 209 9.42 26.31 61.97
N GLN A 210 9.36 25.70 60.78
CA GLN A 210 8.95 26.34 59.54
C GLN A 210 7.97 25.44 58.79
N PHE A 211 6.92 26.04 58.23
CA PHE A 211 5.96 25.35 57.37
C PHE A 211 5.42 26.32 56.31
N SER A 212 5.65 26.01 55.05
CA SER A 212 5.21 26.79 53.89
C SER A 212 4.40 25.92 52.94
N LEU A 213 3.37 26.50 52.33
CA LEU A 213 2.48 25.83 51.38
C LEU A 213 2.52 26.52 50.02
N GLY A 214 2.82 25.77 48.97
CA GLY A 214 2.82 26.23 47.58
C GLY A 214 1.71 25.58 46.75
N PHE A 215 1.29 26.28 45.69
CA PHE A 215 0.36 25.76 44.69
C PHE A 215 0.96 25.87 43.29
N SER A 216 0.74 24.86 42.45
CA SER A 216 1.23 24.84 41.07
C SER A 216 0.15 24.44 40.07
N THR A 217 0.12 25.06 38.90
CA THR A 217 -0.83 24.71 37.82
C THR A 217 -0.55 23.30 37.29
N ARG A 218 -1.60 22.48 37.16
CA ARG A 218 -1.52 21.10 36.64
C ARG A 218 -2.67 20.81 35.66
N PRO A 219 -2.54 19.78 34.81
CA PRO A 219 -3.66 19.25 34.03
C PRO A 219 -4.90 19.02 34.88
N SER A 220 -6.07 19.30 34.31
CA SER A 220 -7.39 19.01 34.91
C SER A 220 -8.09 17.83 34.23
N THR A 221 -7.66 17.46 33.03
CA THR A 221 -8.18 16.32 32.26
C THR A 221 -7.05 15.38 31.85
N VAL A 222 -7.31 14.08 31.91
CA VAL A 222 -6.48 13.06 31.28
C VAL A 222 -7.33 12.18 30.36
N THR A 223 -6.85 11.98 29.13
CA THR A 223 -7.49 11.10 28.14
C THR A 223 -6.49 10.05 27.65
N ARG A 224 -6.94 8.79 27.58
CA ARG A 224 -6.15 7.63 27.16
C ARG A 224 -6.89 6.86 26.09
N ARG A 225 -6.18 6.51 25.01
CA ARG A 225 -6.77 5.81 23.86
C ARG A 225 -5.95 4.58 23.48
N HIS A 226 -6.64 3.56 22.98
CA HIS A 226 -6.05 2.30 22.54
C HIS A 226 -6.73 1.77 21.26
N TYR A 227 -6.11 0.79 20.63
CA TYR A 227 -6.71 -0.02 19.56
C TYR A 227 -6.83 -1.46 20.06
N ASP A 228 -8.06 -1.97 20.17
CA ASP A 228 -8.30 -3.36 20.54
C ASP A 228 -8.49 -4.23 19.29
N LEU A 229 -7.58 -5.18 19.09
CA LEU A 229 -7.65 -6.17 18.01
C LEU A 229 -8.92 -7.01 18.05
N LYS A 230 -9.41 -7.34 19.26
CA LYS A 230 -10.59 -8.20 19.44
C LYS A 230 -11.88 -7.46 19.05
N HIS A 231 -11.86 -6.13 19.12
CA HIS A 231 -13.02 -5.25 18.84
C HIS A 231 -12.61 -4.01 18.02
N PRO A 232 -12.15 -4.18 16.76
CA PRO A 232 -11.46 -3.12 16.00
C PRO A 232 -12.34 -1.92 15.63
N ASP A 233 -13.67 -2.10 15.59
CA ASP A 233 -14.63 -1.04 15.25
C ASP A 233 -15.02 -0.14 16.44
N ILE A 234 -14.59 -0.51 17.65
CA ILE A 234 -14.93 0.22 18.87
C ILE A 234 -13.84 1.26 19.16
N LEU A 235 -14.27 2.50 19.40
CA LEU A 235 -13.40 3.52 19.97
C LEU A 235 -13.07 3.17 21.43
N VAL A 236 -11.87 2.64 21.65
CA VAL A 236 -11.37 2.36 23.00
C VAL A 236 -10.69 3.63 23.56
N GLU A 237 -11.50 4.46 24.21
CA GLU A 237 -11.07 5.70 24.84
C GLU A 237 -11.59 5.80 26.28
N SER A 238 -10.80 6.37 27.18
CA SER A 238 -11.19 6.63 28.55
C SER A 238 -10.67 7.98 29.01
N ARG A 239 -11.55 8.74 29.66
CA ARG A 239 -11.29 10.11 30.11
C ARG A 239 -11.62 10.25 31.59
N PHE A 240 -10.79 11.00 32.31
CA PHE A 240 -11.05 11.43 33.68
C PHE A 240 -10.78 12.93 33.79
N THR A 241 -11.77 13.67 34.29
CA THR A 241 -11.73 15.14 34.42
C THR A 241 -12.01 15.50 35.88
N ALA A 242 -11.18 16.36 36.45
CA ALA A 242 -11.44 16.96 37.76
C ALA A 242 -11.80 18.46 37.60
N GLU A 243 -12.64 18.98 38.49
CA GLU A 243 -13.20 20.33 38.44
C GLU A 243 -12.17 21.41 38.85
N PHE A 244 -11.14 21.62 38.03
CA PHE A 244 -10.07 22.60 38.27
C PHE A 244 -9.79 23.48 37.04
N SER A 245 -9.31 24.70 37.28
CA SER A 245 -8.92 25.67 36.24
C SER A 245 -7.40 25.94 36.25
N PRO A 246 -6.77 26.24 35.11
CA PRO A 246 -7.32 26.23 33.74
C PRO A 246 -7.62 24.81 33.23
N GLU A 247 -8.50 24.70 32.23
CA GLU A 247 -8.78 23.43 31.54
C GLU A 247 -7.58 23.03 30.68
N LEU A 248 -6.79 22.09 31.19
CA LEU A 248 -5.59 21.57 30.53
C LEU A 248 -5.69 20.04 30.44
N GLU A 249 -5.41 19.50 29.26
CA GLU A 249 -5.53 18.07 28.96
C GLU A 249 -4.18 17.41 28.70
N ASP A 250 -3.97 16.23 29.29
CA ASP A 250 -2.92 15.29 28.90
C ASP A 250 -3.55 14.11 28.14
N TYR A 251 -3.36 14.10 26.82
CA TYR A 251 -3.81 13.04 25.92
C TYR A 251 -2.65 12.11 25.51
N ARG A 252 -2.88 10.78 25.52
CA ARG A 252 -1.89 9.80 25.02
C ARG A 252 -2.52 8.64 24.24
N TYR A 253 -1.81 8.23 23.20
CA TYR A 253 -2.04 7.03 22.38
C TYR A 253 -0.69 6.42 21.96
N PRO A 254 -0.54 5.10 21.96
CA PRO A 254 -1.43 4.08 22.52
C PRO A 254 -1.15 3.87 24.03
N LEU A 255 -2.19 3.60 24.82
CA LEU A 255 -2.04 3.05 26.17
C LEU A 255 -2.76 1.70 26.21
N PHE A 256 -2.07 0.62 26.53
CA PHE A 256 -2.66 -0.71 26.48
C PHE A 256 -3.63 -0.94 27.64
N PHE A 257 -4.90 -1.15 27.32
CA PHE A 257 -5.93 -1.59 28.27
C PHE A 257 -7.04 -2.33 27.51
N GLU A 258 -7.46 -3.48 28.04
CA GLU A 258 -8.47 -4.32 27.40
C GLU A 258 -9.92 -3.96 27.80
N SER A 259 -10.10 -3.13 28.84
CA SER A 259 -11.43 -2.79 29.34
C SER A 259 -11.56 -1.31 29.68
N GLU A 260 -12.75 -0.76 29.48
CA GLU A 260 -13.09 0.61 29.85
C GLU A 260 -12.86 0.88 31.35
N LYS A 261 -13.12 -0.12 32.22
CA LYS A 261 -12.85 -0.03 33.66
C LYS A 261 -11.36 0.23 33.94
N ARG A 262 -10.47 -0.52 33.27
CA ARG A 262 -9.02 -0.32 33.40
C ARG A 262 -8.58 0.98 32.75
N GLY A 263 -9.14 1.36 31.60
CA GLY A 263 -8.88 2.64 30.95
C GLY A 263 -9.21 3.84 31.85
N LYS A 264 -10.38 3.84 32.49
CA LYS A 264 -10.78 4.87 33.48
C LYS A 264 -9.84 4.91 34.68
N GLN A 265 -9.46 3.74 35.22
CA GLN A 265 -8.50 3.65 36.32
C GLN A 265 -7.15 4.29 35.93
N LEU A 266 -6.61 3.97 34.75
CA LEU A 266 -5.33 4.49 34.27
C LEU A 266 -5.40 6.00 34.01
N ALA A 267 -6.51 6.50 33.47
CA ALA A 267 -6.74 7.94 33.28
C ALA A 267 -6.80 8.67 34.63
N GLN A 268 -7.51 8.12 35.61
CA GLN A 268 -7.56 8.64 36.98
C GLN A 268 -6.18 8.66 37.64
N GLN A 269 -5.46 7.53 37.65
CA GLN A 269 -4.13 7.42 38.24
C GLN A 269 -3.13 8.38 37.59
N ALA A 270 -3.25 8.62 36.28
CA ALA A 270 -2.42 9.61 35.61
C ALA A 270 -2.76 11.05 36.01
N LEU A 271 -4.03 11.38 36.23
CA LEU A 271 -4.41 12.70 36.73
C LEU A 271 -3.94 12.90 38.18
N GLU A 272 -4.10 11.89 39.03
CA GLU A 272 -3.58 11.87 40.41
C GLU A 272 -2.06 12.10 40.45
N ARG A 273 -1.31 11.45 39.56
CA ARG A 273 0.15 11.65 39.40
C ARG A 273 0.50 13.09 39.05
N HIS A 274 -0.17 13.66 38.05
CA HIS A 274 0.06 15.06 37.66
C HIS A 274 -0.24 16.04 38.79
N ARG A 275 -1.15 15.69 39.71
CA ARG A 275 -1.61 16.58 40.78
C ARG A 275 -0.96 16.32 42.13
N THR A 276 -0.01 15.40 42.22
CA THR A 276 0.67 15.09 43.48
C THR A 276 1.32 16.33 44.11
N ASP A 277 1.93 17.20 43.31
CA ASP A 277 2.57 18.44 43.76
C ASP A 277 1.75 19.70 43.41
N TYR A 278 0.44 19.53 43.15
CA TYR A 278 -0.48 20.66 42.99
C TYR A 278 -0.53 21.52 44.25
N GLN A 279 -0.56 20.88 45.43
CA GLN A 279 -0.50 21.50 46.74
C GLN A 279 0.63 20.83 47.53
N LEU A 280 1.76 21.52 47.65
CA LEU A 280 2.97 20.99 48.27
C LEU A 280 3.34 21.81 49.50
N ALA A 281 3.45 21.14 50.65
CA ALA A 281 3.99 21.71 51.86
C ALA A 281 5.49 21.42 51.97
N GLU A 282 6.26 22.39 52.46
CA GLU A 282 7.67 22.26 52.81
C GLU A 282 7.87 22.77 54.23
N GLY A 283 8.69 22.07 55.03
CA GLY A 283 8.91 22.46 56.41
C GLY A 283 10.26 22.04 56.99
N GLU A 284 10.60 22.66 58.12
CA GLU A 284 11.78 22.33 58.93
C GLU A 284 11.31 21.88 60.33
N SER A 285 11.95 20.85 60.88
CA SER A 285 11.60 20.28 62.18
C SER A 285 12.80 19.64 62.87
N ASP A 286 12.75 19.47 64.19
CA ASP A 286 13.67 18.64 64.98
C ASP A 286 13.04 17.30 65.44
N GLN A 287 11.86 16.94 64.91
CA GLN A 287 11.15 15.69 65.24
C GLN A 287 11.84 14.46 64.62
N PRO A 288 12.47 13.56 65.41
CA PRO A 288 13.23 12.42 64.87
C PRO A 288 12.36 11.30 64.33
N SER A 289 11.04 11.30 64.58
CA SER A 289 10.13 10.25 64.10
C SER A 289 9.67 10.43 62.66
N LEU A 290 9.80 11.63 62.06
CA LEU A 290 9.30 11.88 60.70
C LEU A 290 9.97 10.94 59.69
N ARG A 291 9.17 10.26 58.86
CA ARG A 291 9.61 9.30 57.85
C ARG A 291 8.86 9.49 56.54
N SER A 292 9.50 9.22 55.41
CA SER A 292 8.81 9.23 54.12
C SER A 292 7.73 8.13 54.06
N GLY A 293 6.63 8.39 53.35
CA GLY A 293 5.50 7.46 53.29
C GLY A 293 4.72 7.31 54.60
N HIS A 294 4.82 8.27 55.51
CA HIS A 294 4.05 8.30 56.75
C HIS A 294 3.19 9.57 56.83
N PHE A 295 2.05 9.47 57.50
CA PHE A 295 1.26 10.63 57.86
C PHE A 295 1.73 11.25 59.17
N PHE A 296 1.79 12.57 59.25
CA PHE A 296 1.92 13.29 60.52
C PHE A 296 0.83 14.35 60.66
N SER A 297 0.46 14.66 61.91
CA SER A 297 -0.54 15.68 62.23
C SER A 297 0.18 16.93 62.71
N LEU A 298 0.00 18.05 62.00
CA LEU A 298 0.52 19.35 62.42
C LEU A 298 -0.48 20.00 63.39
N THR A 299 -0.01 20.49 64.53
CA THR A 299 -0.85 21.20 65.50
C THR A 299 -0.27 22.58 65.83
N GLU A 300 -1.08 23.46 66.41
CA GLU A 300 -0.64 24.78 66.92
C GLU A 300 -0.11 25.79 65.87
N HIS A 301 -0.24 25.52 64.57
CA HIS A 301 0.11 26.48 63.51
C HIS A 301 -0.87 27.67 63.49
N PRO A 302 -0.40 28.94 63.37
CA PRO A 302 -1.26 30.14 63.38
C PRO A 302 -2.38 30.13 62.32
N ARG A 303 -2.14 29.48 61.18
CA ARG A 303 -3.17 29.21 60.17
C ARG A 303 -3.88 27.90 60.49
N ALA A 304 -5.15 28.00 60.91
CA ALA A 304 -5.97 26.85 61.29
C ALA A 304 -6.08 25.77 60.20
N THR A 305 -6.10 26.16 58.92
CA THR A 305 -6.17 25.23 57.78
C THR A 305 -4.91 24.39 57.57
N TYR A 306 -3.80 24.69 58.25
CA TYR A 306 -2.58 23.90 58.18
C TYR A 306 -2.52 22.83 59.26
N ASN A 307 -3.34 22.97 60.31
CA ASN A 307 -3.43 22.01 61.41
C ASN A 307 -4.28 20.81 60.97
N ASP A 308 -3.71 20.00 60.07
CA ASP A 308 -4.36 18.86 59.44
C ASP A 308 -3.34 17.70 59.31
N LEU A 309 -3.79 16.60 58.70
CA LEU A 309 -2.99 15.41 58.41
C LEU A 309 -2.26 15.56 57.07
N TRP A 310 -0.95 15.31 57.08
CA TRP A 310 -0.07 15.49 55.93
C TRP A 310 0.74 14.21 55.66
N LEU A 311 0.79 13.75 54.41
CA LEU A 311 1.64 12.64 53.95
C LEU A 311 3.05 13.16 53.65
N LEU A 312 4.05 12.65 54.35
CA LEU A 312 5.46 12.99 54.09
C LEU A 312 5.94 12.33 52.80
N LEU A 313 6.29 13.15 51.82
CA LEU A 313 6.87 12.70 50.55
C LEU A 313 8.36 12.47 50.69
N SER A 314 9.08 13.44 51.26
CA SER A 314 10.53 13.40 51.41
C SER A 314 10.93 13.93 52.78
N VAL A 315 11.93 13.30 53.40
CA VAL A 315 12.55 13.77 54.64
C VAL A 315 14.07 13.75 54.47
N THR A 316 14.69 14.91 54.63
CA THR A 316 16.15 15.07 54.61
C THR A 316 16.62 15.25 56.05
N HIS A 317 17.36 14.27 56.55
CA HIS A 317 17.86 14.22 57.91
C HIS A 317 19.23 14.86 58.00
N SER A 318 19.49 15.63 59.06
CA SER A 318 20.81 16.18 59.35
C SER A 318 21.09 16.13 60.84
N GLY A 319 22.16 15.42 61.21
CA GLY A 319 22.62 15.32 62.59
C GLY A 319 24.07 15.74 62.73
N LYS A 320 24.39 16.51 63.78
CA LYS A 320 25.77 16.85 64.16
C LYS A 320 26.01 16.62 65.65
N GLN A 321 27.11 15.94 65.96
CA GLN A 321 27.52 15.58 67.31
C GLN A 321 29.02 15.82 67.50
N PRO A 322 29.47 17.09 67.58
CA PRO A 322 30.89 17.41 67.76
C PRO A 322 31.48 16.88 69.09
N GLN A 323 30.65 16.53 70.08
CA GLN A 323 31.03 15.95 71.37
C GLN A 323 32.00 14.77 71.24
N VAL A 324 31.86 13.95 70.19
CA VAL A 324 32.67 12.73 70.01
C VAL A 324 34.14 13.02 69.69
N LEU A 325 34.48 14.26 69.31
CA LEU A 325 35.85 14.68 69.03
C LEU A 325 36.65 15.00 70.30
N GLU A 326 35.98 15.20 71.45
CA GLU A 326 36.59 15.49 72.76
C GLU A 326 37.67 16.59 72.67
N GLU A 327 38.94 16.30 72.97
CA GLU A 327 40.06 17.26 72.93
C GLU A 327 40.52 17.66 71.52
N SER A 328 39.99 17.00 70.47
CA SER A 328 40.37 17.22 69.06
C SER A 328 39.44 18.16 68.32
N VAL A 329 38.63 18.97 69.02
CA VAL A 329 37.82 20.04 68.43
C VAL A 329 38.76 21.12 67.89
N THR A 330 39.19 20.99 66.65
CA THR A 330 39.81 22.09 65.92
C THR A 330 38.75 23.17 65.70
N SER A 331 39.07 24.42 66.01
CA SER A 331 38.24 25.59 65.73
C SER A 331 37.98 25.71 64.21
N ALA A 332 36.99 24.97 63.71
CA ALA A 332 36.59 24.96 62.30
C ALA A 332 35.39 25.90 62.10
N ALA A 333 35.34 26.50 60.91
CA ALA A 333 34.50 27.60 60.48
C ALA A 333 33.07 27.60 61.06
N LYS A 334 32.60 28.80 61.47
CA LYS A 334 31.18 29.03 61.76
C LYS A 334 30.38 28.62 60.51
N PRO A 335 29.47 27.63 60.59
CA PRO A 335 28.62 27.30 59.46
C PRO A 335 27.74 28.51 59.10
N GLU A 336 27.51 28.74 57.80
CA GLU A 336 26.70 29.88 57.32
C GLU A 336 25.28 29.89 57.90
N ASP A 337 24.73 28.71 58.23
CA ASP A 337 23.38 28.52 58.76
C ASP A 337 23.29 28.40 60.30
N GLY A 338 24.43 28.53 61.01
CA GLY A 338 24.48 28.46 62.48
C GLY A 338 24.23 27.07 63.10
N PHE A 339 23.98 26.00 62.33
CA PHE A 339 23.69 24.66 62.88
C PHE A 339 24.98 23.92 63.25
N THR A 340 25.25 23.85 64.55
CA THR A 340 26.51 23.34 65.11
C THR A 340 26.38 21.99 65.83
N GLN A 341 25.20 21.68 66.38
CA GLN A 341 24.92 20.44 67.10
C GLN A 341 23.41 20.13 67.07
N GLY A 342 23.08 18.84 67.16
CA GLY A 342 21.72 18.35 67.36
C GLY A 342 21.22 17.60 66.12
N TYR A 343 19.92 17.32 66.11
CA TYR A 343 19.22 16.75 64.97
C TYR A 343 18.22 17.77 64.43
N ARG A 344 18.12 17.84 63.10
CA ARG A 344 17.04 18.53 62.40
C ARG A 344 16.71 17.77 61.12
N ASN A 345 15.55 18.05 60.57
CA ASN A 345 15.14 17.57 59.26
C ASN A 345 14.44 18.67 58.47
N ARG A 346 14.48 18.52 57.15
CA ARG A 346 13.65 19.22 56.19
C ARG A 346 12.73 18.22 55.53
N PHE A 347 11.46 18.55 55.40
CA PHE A 347 10.49 17.64 54.78
C PHE A 347 9.63 18.32 53.73
N SER A 348 9.11 17.53 52.81
CA SER A 348 8.02 17.91 51.93
C SER A 348 6.84 16.99 52.16
N ALA A 349 5.63 17.55 52.09
CA ALA A 349 4.41 16.82 52.39
C ALA A 349 3.22 17.26 51.52
N ILE A 350 2.23 16.38 51.38
CA ILE A 350 0.98 16.66 50.67
C ILE A 350 -0.22 16.38 51.58
N PRO A 351 -1.38 16.99 51.34
CA PRO A 351 -2.59 16.73 52.13
C PRO A 351 -3.01 15.25 52.08
N TRP A 352 -3.68 14.77 53.13
CA TRP A 352 -4.09 13.36 53.25
C TRP A 352 -5.12 12.87 52.22
N ASP A 353 -5.81 13.76 51.54
CA ASP A 353 -6.80 13.45 50.51
C ASP A 353 -6.20 13.41 49.09
N VAL A 354 -4.91 13.72 48.94
CA VAL A 354 -4.19 13.68 47.66
C VAL A 354 -3.50 12.32 47.46
N PHE A 355 -4.00 11.53 46.52
CA PHE A 355 -3.46 10.21 46.21
C PHE A 355 -2.09 10.32 45.55
N TYR A 356 -1.03 9.94 46.27
CA TYR A 356 0.30 9.87 45.72
C TYR A 356 0.40 8.77 44.65
N ARG A 357 0.93 9.13 43.47
CA ARG A 357 1.29 8.18 42.41
C ARG A 357 2.75 8.40 42.03
N PRO A 358 3.57 7.33 41.91
CA PRO A 358 4.98 7.49 41.55
C PRO A 358 5.15 8.18 40.20
N PRO A 359 6.20 9.00 40.04
CA PRO A 359 6.55 9.58 38.74
C PRO A 359 6.88 8.47 37.73
N MET A 360 6.52 8.68 36.46
CA MET A 360 6.93 7.77 35.39
C MET A 360 8.45 7.86 35.20
N PRO A 361 9.18 6.74 35.15
CA PRO A 361 10.61 6.78 34.84
C PRO A 361 10.85 7.26 33.42
N ALA A 362 12.12 7.53 33.10
CA ALA A 362 12.52 7.86 31.74
C ALA A 362 12.06 6.79 30.74
N PRO A 363 11.60 7.16 29.53
CA PRO A 363 11.20 6.19 28.52
C PRO A 363 12.33 5.20 28.22
N ARG A 364 11.96 3.92 28.05
CA ARG A 364 12.89 2.89 27.57
C ARG A 364 13.40 3.25 26.17
N PRO A 365 14.63 2.86 25.78
CA PRO A 365 15.07 2.93 24.39
C PRO A 365 14.07 2.19 23.48
N THR A 366 13.71 2.80 22.36
CA THR A 366 12.76 2.22 21.40
C THR A 366 13.41 1.05 20.65
N LEU A 367 12.74 -0.11 20.61
CA LEU A 367 13.17 -1.21 19.76
C LEU A 367 12.61 -1.04 18.35
N VAL A 368 13.42 -1.28 17.33
CA VAL A 368 12.96 -1.23 15.93
C VAL A 368 12.49 -2.62 15.51
N CYS A 369 13.42 -3.54 15.29
CA CYS A 369 13.12 -4.92 14.95
C CYS A 369 14.23 -5.86 15.43
N GLN A 370 13.88 -7.14 15.58
CA GLN A 370 14.78 -8.23 15.94
C GLN A 370 14.38 -9.51 15.22
N THR A 371 15.29 -10.46 15.12
CA THR A 371 14.95 -11.81 14.65
C THR A 371 14.53 -12.69 15.84
N ALA A 372 13.65 -13.64 15.58
CA ALA A 372 13.21 -14.65 16.53
C ALA A 372 12.92 -15.97 15.80
N ARG A 373 12.88 -17.08 16.54
CA ARG A 373 12.53 -18.39 15.98
C ARG A 373 11.10 -18.75 16.37
N VAL A 374 10.29 -19.21 15.42
CA VAL A 374 8.91 -19.68 15.70
C VAL A 374 8.94 -20.95 16.56
N THR A 375 8.09 -21.01 17.59
CA THR A 375 7.99 -22.13 18.53
C THR A 375 6.56 -22.64 18.69
N GLY A 376 6.42 -23.82 19.28
CA GLY A 376 5.15 -24.45 19.60
C GLY A 376 5.33 -25.77 20.33
N PRO A 377 4.25 -26.54 20.54
CA PRO A 377 4.29 -27.82 21.23
C PRO A 377 5.20 -28.84 20.52
N ALA A 378 5.79 -29.76 21.30
CA ALA A 378 6.62 -30.81 20.76
C ALA A 378 5.83 -31.73 19.80
N GLY A 379 6.38 -31.98 18.61
CA GLY A 379 5.78 -32.85 17.59
C GLY A 379 4.86 -32.13 16.59
N GLU A 380 4.55 -30.85 16.82
CA GLU A 380 3.79 -30.03 15.87
C GLU A 380 4.74 -29.35 14.85
N GLU A 381 4.26 -29.14 13.62
CA GLU A 381 4.95 -28.34 12.60
C GLU A 381 4.39 -26.92 12.51
N ILE A 382 3.10 -26.73 12.84
CA ILE A 382 2.38 -25.47 12.72
C ILE A 382 1.60 -25.26 14.02
N TYR A 383 1.83 -24.12 14.68
CA TYR A 383 1.10 -23.76 15.89
C TYR A 383 0.61 -22.31 15.80
N CYS A 384 -0.66 -22.14 15.47
CA CYS A 384 -1.32 -20.84 15.36
C CYS A 384 -2.71 -20.83 16.00
N ASP A 385 -3.20 -19.63 16.33
CA ASP A 385 -4.56 -19.43 16.84
C ASP A 385 -5.57 -19.00 15.75
N GLY A 386 -6.81 -18.68 16.14
CA GLY A 386 -7.87 -18.27 15.21
C GLY A 386 -7.61 -16.98 14.43
N TYR A 387 -6.57 -16.22 14.79
CA TYR A 387 -6.14 -15.01 14.08
C TYR A 387 -4.87 -15.25 13.24
N GLY A 388 -4.39 -16.50 13.13
CA GLY A 388 -3.15 -16.84 12.45
C GLY A 388 -1.90 -16.33 13.16
N ARG A 389 -1.98 -16.03 14.47
CA ARG A 389 -0.83 -15.61 15.29
C ARG A 389 0.05 -16.81 15.61
N VAL A 390 1.34 -16.60 15.78
CA VAL A 390 2.30 -17.65 16.17
C VAL A 390 3.07 -17.25 17.43
N LYS A 391 3.78 -18.19 18.04
CA LYS A 391 4.69 -17.92 19.17
C LYS A 391 6.14 -18.00 18.72
N VAL A 392 7.02 -17.30 19.43
CA VAL A 392 8.45 -17.22 19.09
C VAL A 392 9.33 -17.32 20.34
N GLU A 393 10.58 -17.69 20.12
CA GLU A 393 11.68 -17.57 21.08
C GLU A 393 12.62 -16.46 20.57
N PHE A 394 12.84 -15.44 21.39
CA PHE A 394 13.83 -14.41 21.11
C PHE A 394 15.24 -14.89 21.47
N HIS A 395 16.25 -14.45 20.71
CA HIS A 395 17.64 -14.88 20.93
C HIS A 395 18.24 -14.44 22.27
N TRP A 396 17.68 -13.40 22.88
CA TRP A 396 18.10 -12.90 24.19
C TRP A 396 17.34 -13.55 25.35
N ASP A 397 16.28 -14.34 25.09
CA ASP A 397 15.55 -15.02 26.16
C ASP A 397 16.37 -16.20 26.68
N ARG A 398 16.89 -16.04 27.91
CA ARG A 398 17.73 -17.04 28.58
C ARG A 398 16.93 -18.13 29.26
N ALA A 399 15.59 -18.07 29.22
CA ALA A 399 14.76 -19.16 29.68
C ALA A 399 14.86 -20.39 28.76
N GLU A 400 15.24 -20.18 27.49
CA GLU A 400 15.50 -21.21 26.47
C GLU A 400 14.44 -22.32 26.44
N ARG A 401 13.17 -21.93 26.63
CA ARG A 401 12.07 -22.89 26.77
C ARG A 401 11.81 -23.61 25.46
N ASN A 402 11.93 -22.87 24.35
CA ASN A 402 11.77 -23.33 22.98
C ASN A 402 10.48 -24.15 22.77
N ASN A 403 9.36 -23.68 23.33
CA ASN A 403 8.07 -24.37 23.32
C ASN A 403 6.90 -23.37 23.25
N GLU A 404 5.67 -23.82 23.45
CA GLU A 404 4.47 -22.97 23.43
C GLU A 404 4.40 -21.93 24.56
N ASN A 405 5.32 -21.94 25.52
CA ASN A 405 5.38 -21.00 26.64
C ASN A 405 6.54 -19.99 26.52
N SER A 406 7.18 -19.92 25.35
CA SER A 406 8.27 -18.97 25.06
C SER A 406 7.80 -17.51 24.99
N SER A 407 6.71 -17.24 24.28
CA SER A 407 6.16 -15.89 24.12
C SER A 407 4.63 -15.85 24.20
N CYS A 408 4.07 -14.64 24.17
CA CYS A 408 2.67 -14.42 23.83
C CYS A 408 2.40 -14.74 22.34
N TRP A 409 1.14 -14.61 21.92
CA TRP A 409 0.75 -14.72 20.52
C TRP A 409 1.13 -13.46 19.73
N LEU A 410 2.02 -13.61 18.76
CA LEU A 410 2.46 -12.55 17.86
C LEU A 410 1.64 -12.57 16.57
N ARG A 411 1.08 -11.43 16.19
CA ARG A 411 0.45 -11.26 14.87
C ARG A 411 1.50 -11.32 13.77
N VAL A 412 1.11 -11.93 12.66
CA VAL A 412 1.93 -12.03 11.44
C VAL A 412 1.37 -11.06 10.42
N ALA A 413 2.22 -10.18 9.90
CA ALA A 413 1.87 -9.28 8.81
C ALA A 413 1.62 -10.11 7.55
N SER A 414 0.47 -9.90 6.92
CA SER A 414 0.17 -10.42 5.60
C SER A 414 0.51 -9.39 4.52
N SER A 415 0.94 -9.84 3.34
CA SER A 415 1.10 -8.98 2.17
C SER A 415 -0.23 -8.40 1.67
N TRP A 416 -1.35 -9.06 1.97
CA TRP A 416 -2.69 -8.60 1.58
C TRP A 416 -3.76 -9.19 2.52
N ALA A 417 -4.54 -8.35 3.20
CA ALA A 417 -5.60 -8.80 4.11
C ALA A 417 -6.85 -7.91 3.99
N GLY A 418 -8.02 -8.53 3.91
CA GLY A 418 -9.33 -7.88 3.91
C GLY A 418 -10.41 -8.77 4.51
N ASP A 419 -11.67 -8.33 4.43
CA ASP A 419 -12.82 -9.05 5.00
C ASP A 419 -13.09 -10.36 4.23
N HIS A 420 -12.64 -11.49 4.78
CA HIS A 420 -12.71 -12.83 4.17
C HIS A 420 -11.95 -13.00 2.84
N PHE A 421 -10.94 -12.16 2.56
CA PHE A 421 -10.04 -12.31 1.41
C PHE A 421 -8.60 -11.86 1.73
N GLY A 422 -7.63 -12.29 0.92
CA GLY A 422 -6.22 -11.90 1.04
C GLY A 422 -5.26 -13.07 0.94
N ALA A 423 -4.00 -12.83 1.29
CA ALA A 423 -2.95 -13.83 1.39
C ALA A 423 -2.76 -14.26 2.86
N VAL A 424 -2.55 -15.56 3.10
CA VAL A 424 -2.24 -16.08 4.43
C VAL A 424 -1.11 -17.09 4.31
N THR A 425 0.03 -16.78 4.91
CA THR A 425 1.18 -17.68 5.01
C THR A 425 1.63 -17.74 6.47
N ILE A 426 1.29 -18.84 7.15
CA ILE A 426 1.57 -19.01 8.57
C ILE A 426 3.03 -19.49 8.75
N PRO A 427 3.88 -18.73 9.46
CA PRO A 427 5.23 -19.18 9.80
C PRO A 427 5.17 -20.50 10.60
N ARG A 428 6.00 -21.47 10.22
CA ARG A 428 6.06 -22.80 10.86
C ARG A 428 7.09 -22.84 11.97
N ILE A 429 6.93 -23.78 12.88
CA ILE A 429 7.88 -24.00 13.99
C ILE A 429 9.28 -24.22 13.42
N GLY A 430 10.27 -23.51 13.98
CA GLY A 430 11.66 -23.54 13.54
C GLY A 430 12.04 -22.47 12.52
N MET A 431 11.09 -21.82 11.84
CA MET A 431 11.38 -20.72 10.92
C MET A 431 11.92 -19.49 11.68
N GLU A 432 12.84 -18.76 11.05
CA GLU A 432 13.31 -17.47 11.54
C GLU A 432 12.41 -16.35 11.00
N VAL A 433 11.96 -15.48 11.90
CA VAL A 433 11.04 -14.38 11.61
C VAL A 433 11.62 -13.05 12.05
N LEU A 434 11.29 -11.99 11.32
CA LEU A 434 11.56 -10.61 11.72
C LEU A 434 10.40 -10.09 12.56
N VAL A 435 10.68 -9.71 13.79
CA VAL A 435 9.74 -9.16 14.77
C VAL A 435 9.99 -7.66 14.92
N THR A 436 8.98 -6.86 14.62
CA THR A 436 8.92 -5.41 14.84
C THR A 436 8.12 -5.13 16.12
N TYR A 437 8.41 -4.02 16.80
CA TYR A 437 7.72 -3.64 18.04
C TYR A 437 6.87 -2.38 17.83
N LEU A 438 5.57 -2.46 18.10
CA LEU A 438 4.66 -1.31 17.94
C LEU A 438 5.05 -0.19 18.93
N GLU A 439 5.23 1.03 18.43
CA GLU A 439 5.78 2.18 19.19
C GLU A 439 7.13 1.91 19.85
N GLY A 440 7.88 0.92 19.36
CA GLY A 440 9.12 0.44 19.96
C GLY A 440 8.97 -0.19 21.34
N ASN A 441 7.75 -0.58 21.73
CA ASN A 441 7.46 -1.20 23.02
C ASN A 441 7.70 -2.72 22.96
N PRO A 442 8.64 -3.28 23.75
CA PRO A 442 8.95 -4.72 23.74
C PRO A 442 7.76 -5.61 24.12
N ASP A 443 6.75 -5.04 24.78
CA ASP A 443 5.53 -5.74 25.18
C ASP A 443 4.54 -5.93 24.01
N ASN A 444 4.81 -5.31 22.84
CA ASN A 444 3.94 -5.33 21.67
C ASN A 444 4.64 -5.80 20.39
N PRO A 445 5.11 -7.06 20.36
CA PRO A 445 5.76 -7.64 19.19
C PRO A 445 4.77 -7.97 18.07
N LEU A 446 5.23 -7.78 16.82
CA LEU A 446 4.53 -8.07 15.57
C LEU A 446 5.52 -8.69 14.57
N ILE A 447 5.21 -9.83 13.98
CA ILE A 447 6.03 -10.42 12.92
C ILE A 447 5.77 -9.66 11.61
N THR A 448 6.81 -9.16 10.96
CA THR A 448 6.73 -8.39 9.71
C THR A 448 7.34 -9.11 8.50
N GLY A 449 8.04 -10.23 8.72
CA GLY A 449 8.58 -11.05 7.64
C GLY A 449 9.20 -12.35 8.12
N CYS A 450 9.57 -13.21 7.18
CA CYS A 450 10.34 -14.43 7.41
C CYS A 450 11.71 -14.29 6.75
N LEU A 451 12.75 -14.87 7.36
CA LEU A 451 14.12 -14.81 6.87
C LEU A 451 14.63 -16.20 6.50
N ILE A 452 15.43 -16.27 5.43
CA ILE A 452 16.18 -17.47 5.08
C ILE A 452 17.49 -17.52 5.87
N ASN A 453 17.92 -18.71 6.25
CA ASN A 453 19.19 -18.92 6.94
C ASN A 453 19.78 -20.29 6.56
N LYS A 454 20.84 -20.72 7.25
CA LYS A 454 21.52 -21.99 6.95
C LYS A 454 20.67 -23.24 7.26
N VAL A 455 19.77 -23.14 8.24
CA VAL A 455 18.87 -24.23 8.68
C VAL A 455 17.61 -24.26 7.83
N THR A 456 17.06 -23.09 7.50
CA THR A 456 15.93 -22.89 6.58
C THR A 456 16.39 -22.14 5.32
N PRO A 457 17.09 -22.83 4.41
CA PRO A 457 17.63 -22.22 3.20
C PRO A 457 16.54 -21.88 2.18
N ALA A 458 16.91 -21.09 1.16
CA ALA A 458 16.05 -20.85 0.01
C ALA A 458 15.67 -22.18 -0.70
N PRO A 459 14.49 -22.27 -1.35
CA PRO A 459 14.04 -23.49 -2.02
C PRO A 459 14.98 -24.03 -3.10
N TYR A 460 15.74 -23.15 -3.75
CA TYR A 460 16.79 -23.52 -4.70
C TYR A 460 18.14 -22.93 -4.25
N PRO A 461 19.27 -23.61 -4.54
CA PRO A 461 20.59 -23.08 -4.23
C PRO A 461 20.84 -21.69 -4.84
N LEU A 462 21.29 -20.76 -4.00
CA LEU A 462 21.72 -19.42 -4.41
C LEU A 462 23.25 -19.30 -4.28
N PRO A 463 23.92 -18.56 -5.18
CA PRO A 463 23.37 -17.66 -6.20
C PRO A 463 23.08 -18.30 -7.58
N GLU A 464 23.22 -19.61 -7.72
CA GLU A 464 23.04 -20.32 -9.01
C GLU A 464 21.66 -20.08 -9.65
N ASN A 465 20.60 -20.01 -8.83
CA ASN A 465 19.22 -19.80 -9.27
C ASN A 465 18.70 -18.37 -8.95
N LYS A 466 19.58 -17.36 -9.01
CA LYS A 466 19.23 -15.96 -8.68
C LYS A 466 18.15 -15.32 -9.56
N THR A 467 17.88 -15.89 -10.73
CA THR A 467 16.86 -15.44 -11.70
C THR A 467 15.51 -16.12 -11.49
N LYS A 468 15.37 -16.98 -10.46
CA LYS A 468 14.15 -17.73 -10.21
C LYS A 468 13.35 -17.12 -9.06
N THR A 469 12.10 -16.75 -9.34
CA THR A 469 11.09 -16.34 -8.35
C THR A 469 10.27 -17.57 -7.94
N VAL A 470 10.09 -17.81 -6.64
CA VAL A 470 9.53 -19.08 -6.14
C VAL A 470 8.53 -18.88 -5.00
N LEU A 471 7.35 -19.46 -5.15
CA LEU A 471 6.40 -19.75 -4.09
C LEU A 471 6.28 -21.26 -3.93
N ARG A 472 7.06 -21.84 -3.01
CA ARG A 472 7.05 -23.28 -2.69
C ARG A 472 6.48 -23.50 -1.29
N SER A 473 5.48 -24.36 -1.20
CA SER A 473 4.91 -24.87 0.06
C SER A 473 5.64 -26.13 0.54
N HIS A 474 5.19 -26.70 1.66
CA HIS A 474 5.65 -28.02 2.11
C HIS A 474 4.45 -28.79 2.66
N SER A 475 4.31 -30.07 2.30
CA SER A 475 3.26 -30.91 2.89
C SER A 475 3.37 -30.91 4.42
N SER A 476 2.23 -30.88 5.09
CA SER A 476 2.13 -30.84 6.56
C SER A 476 1.09 -31.88 6.99
N PRO A 477 1.45 -32.87 7.82
CA PRO A 477 2.80 -33.19 8.28
C PRO A 477 3.78 -33.51 7.14
N SER A 478 5.08 -33.40 7.40
CA SER A 478 6.16 -33.58 6.43
C SER A 478 6.16 -34.98 5.82
N THR A 479 5.91 -35.05 4.51
CA THR A 479 6.05 -36.26 3.69
C THR A 479 7.16 -36.14 2.64
N GLY A 480 7.88 -35.01 2.62
CA GLY A 480 8.80 -34.64 1.53
C GLY A 480 8.11 -34.07 0.28
N GLY A 481 6.77 -34.07 0.23
CA GLY A 481 5.98 -33.48 -0.86
C GLY A 481 5.86 -31.95 -0.76
N TYR A 482 5.60 -31.31 -1.90
CA TYR A 482 5.39 -29.85 -1.96
C TYR A 482 4.59 -29.42 -3.18
N ASN A 483 3.80 -28.34 -3.02
CA ASN A 483 3.25 -27.58 -4.15
C ASN A 483 4.15 -26.39 -4.44
N GLU A 484 4.28 -26.02 -5.72
CA GLU A 484 5.15 -24.93 -6.15
C GLU A 484 4.58 -24.17 -7.34
N LEU A 485 4.70 -22.86 -7.28
CA LEU A 485 4.70 -21.97 -8.44
C LEU A 485 6.08 -21.33 -8.51
N SER A 486 6.80 -21.50 -9.63
CA SER A 486 8.05 -20.78 -9.88
C SER A 486 8.09 -20.17 -11.26
N ILE A 487 8.80 -19.05 -11.37
CA ILE A 487 9.03 -18.29 -12.60
C ILE A 487 10.56 -18.19 -12.76
N GLU A 488 11.10 -18.75 -13.83
CA GLU A 488 12.50 -18.59 -14.23
C GLU A 488 12.60 -17.48 -15.26
N ASP A 489 13.40 -16.45 -14.96
CA ASP A 489 13.61 -15.26 -15.81
C ASP A 489 14.96 -15.29 -16.54
N ARG A 490 15.62 -16.45 -16.61
CA ARG A 490 16.86 -16.59 -17.38
C ARG A 490 16.55 -16.50 -18.87
N ALA A 491 17.13 -15.48 -19.52
CA ALA A 491 16.99 -15.23 -20.94
C ALA A 491 17.21 -16.49 -21.81
N GLY A 492 16.22 -16.83 -22.63
CA GLY A 492 16.22 -18.00 -23.53
C GLY A 492 15.98 -19.36 -22.84
N GLN A 493 15.71 -19.35 -21.53
CA GLN A 493 15.37 -20.53 -20.71
C GLN A 493 14.21 -20.21 -19.76
N GLU A 494 13.37 -19.24 -20.11
CA GLU A 494 12.25 -18.78 -19.30
C GLU A 494 11.24 -19.92 -19.09
N LEU A 495 10.76 -20.06 -17.86
CA LEU A 495 9.86 -21.15 -17.51
C LEU A 495 8.94 -20.77 -16.35
N ILE A 496 7.63 -20.87 -16.59
CA ILE A 496 6.64 -20.94 -15.51
C ILE A 496 6.43 -22.42 -15.18
N TYR A 497 6.77 -22.81 -13.96
CA TYR A 497 6.60 -24.17 -13.47
C TYR A 497 5.55 -24.21 -12.35
N LEU A 498 4.47 -24.95 -12.59
CA LEU A 498 3.42 -25.23 -11.62
C LEU A 498 3.45 -26.71 -11.25
N ARG A 499 3.57 -27.00 -9.95
CA ARG A 499 3.53 -28.34 -9.38
C ARG A 499 2.43 -28.44 -8.34
N ALA A 500 1.51 -29.36 -8.55
CA ALA A 500 0.61 -29.85 -7.51
C ALA A 500 1.11 -31.21 -7.02
N GLU A 501 1.26 -31.38 -5.70
CA GLU A 501 1.72 -32.63 -5.10
C GLU A 501 0.68 -33.76 -5.25
N ARG A 502 -0.62 -33.41 -5.21
CA ARG A 502 -1.72 -34.37 -5.26
C ARG A 502 -2.80 -34.01 -6.28
N ASP A 503 -3.72 -33.13 -5.89
CA ASP A 503 -4.86 -32.74 -6.72
C ASP A 503 -4.67 -31.29 -7.21
N MET A 504 -5.02 -31.03 -8.47
CA MET A 504 -5.14 -29.68 -9.01
C MET A 504 -6.59 -29.49 -9.50
N THR A 505 -7.28 -28.49 -8.95
CA THR A 505 -8.61 -28.10 -9.40
C THR A 505 -8.54 -26.68 -9.93
N GLN A 506 -9.00 -26.50 -11.17
CA GLN A 506 -9.15 -25.18 -11.79
C GLN A 506 -10.63 -24.95 -12.02
N LYS A 507 -11.19 -23.93 -11.35
CA LYS A 507 -12.57 -23.47 -11.57
C LYS A 507 -12.52 -22.11 -12.24
N VAL A 508 -13.08 -22.02 -13.44
CA VAL A 508 -13.22 -20.78 -14.19
C VAL A 508 -14.70 -20.54 -14.36
N GLU A 509 -15.23 -19.48 -13.73
CA GLU A 509 -16.67 -19.20 -13.72
C GLU A 509 -17.19 -18.69 -15.07
N ASN A 510 -16.29 -18.27 -15.96
CA ASN A 510 -16.64 -17.79 -17.29
C ASN A 510 -15.76 -18.45 -18.36
N ASP A 511 -14.70 -17.77 -18.82
CA ASP A 511 -13.91 -18.24 -19.98
C ASP A 511 -12.51 -18.71 -19.58
N SER A 512 -12.14 -19.91 -20.01
CA SER A 512 -10.75 -20.41 -19.94
C SER A 512 -10.11 -20.39 -21.32
N ARG A 513 -8.99 -19.67 -21.48
CA ARG A 513 -8.24 -19.54 -22.75
C ARG A 513 -6.81 -20.01 -22.55
N LEU A 514 -6.29 -20.81 -23.48
CA LEU A 514 -4.92 -21.31 -23.48
C LEU A 514 -4.31 -21.09 -24.87
N ASP A 515 -3.28 -20.27 -24.94
CA ASP A 515 -2.47 -20.03 -26.15
C ASP A 515 -1.05 -20.55 -25.93
N VAL A 516 -0.52 -21.31 -26.89
CA VAL A 516 0.79 -21.96 -26.82
C VAL A 516 1.51 -21.74 -28.15
N GLY A 517 2.48 -20.83 -28.17
CA GLY A 517 3.20 -20.41 -29.39
C GLY A 517 4.14 -21.46 -30.02
N ASN A 518 4.27 -22.64 -29.41
CA ASN A 518 5.03 -23.77 -29.97
C ASN A 518 4.29 -25.09 -29.71
N GLU A 519 4.82 -25.97 -28.85
CA GLU A 519 4.23 -27.28 -28.58
C GLU A 519 3.44 -27.27 -27.26
N ARG A 520 2.15 -27.65 -27.31
CA ARG A 520 1.43 -28.13 -26.12
C ARG A 520 1.53 -29.65 -26.05
N ARG A 521 2.21 -30.16 -25.03
CA ARG A 521 2.24 -31.59 -24.72
C ARG A 521 1.47 -31.88 -23.44
N GLU A 522 0.52 -32.80 -23.51
CA GLU A 522 -0.24 -33.29 -22.36
C GLU A 522 -0.09 -34.81 -22.27
N THR A 523 0.16 -35.31 -21.07
CA THR A 523 0.32 -36.75 -20.82
C THR A 523 -0.55 -37.15 -19.64
N ILE A 524 -1.64 -37.86 -19.95
CA ILE A 524 -2.59 -38.36 -18.96
C ILE A 524 -2.35 -39.85 -18.81
N LYS A 525 -1.86 -40.27 -17.64
CA LYS A 525 -1.60 -41.68 -17.34
C LYS A 525 -2.87 -42.47 -16.99
N GLY A 526 -3.90 -41.77 -16.52
CA GLY A 526 -5.20 -42.33 -16.18
C GLY A 526 -6.24 -42.00 -17.25
N ASN A 527 -7.48 -41.71 -16.80
CA ASN A 527 -8.57 -41.34 -17.68
C ASN A 527 -8.58 -39.83 -17.95
N SER A 528 -8.95 -39.45 -19.17
CA SER A 528 -9.36 -38.08 -19.53
C SER A 528 -10.85 -38.08 -19.82
N ILE A 529 -11.62 -37.22 -19.14
CA ILE A 529 -13.06 -37.10 -19.31
C ILE A 529 -13.36 -35.62 -19.59
N ALA A 530 -13.98 -35.35 -20.74
CA ALA A 530 -14.48 -34.03 -21.10
C ALA A 530 -16.01 -34.09 -21.21
N VAL A 531 -16.70 -33.17 -20.53
CA VAL A 531 -18.15 -32.98 -20.64
C VAL A 531 -18.37 -31.56 -21.12
N LEU A 532 -18.94 -31.42 -22.30
CA LEU A 532 -19.20 -30.12 -22.95
C LEU A 532 -20.72 -29.89 -22.91
N GLY A 533 -21.15 -28.81 -22.25
CA GLY A 533 -22.57 -28.52 -22.03
C GLY A 533 -23.28 -27.87 -23.23
N ALA A 534 -22.54 -27.48 -24.26
CA ALA A 534 -23.03 -26.84 -25.47
C ALA A 534 -22.21 -27.32 -26.68
N GLU A 535 -21.67 -26.40 -27.47
CA GLU A 535 -20.92 -26.71 -28.69
C GLU A 535 -19.43 -26.95 -28.43
N GLU A 536 -18.85 -27.91 -29.16
CA GLU A 536 -17.40 -28.03 -29.35
C GLU A 536 -17.06 -27.62 -30.78
N HIS A 537 -16.32 -26.53 -30.94
CA HIS A 537 -15.77 -26.14 -32.23
C HIS A 537 -14.25 -26.35 -32.24
N ARG A 538 -13.76 -27.24 -33.10
CA ARG A 538 -12.34 -27.58 -33.21
C ARG A 538 -11.85 -27.41 -34.64
N THR A 539 -10.98 -26.42 -34.85
CA THR A 539 -10.28 -26.19 -36.11
C THR A 539 -8.86 -26.74 -36.02
N VAL A 540 -8.42 -27.51 -37.02
CA VAL A 540 -7.04 -28.00 -37.15
C VAL A 540 -6.56 -27.57 -38.53
N THR A 541 -5.51 -26.75 -38.59
CA THR A 541 -5.02 -26.13 -39.84
C THR A 541 -4.06 -27.02 -40.62
N ALA A 542 -3.46 -28.01 -39.97
CA ALA A 542 -2.62 -29.03 -40.58
C ALA A 542 -3.24 -30.43 -40.41
N ASP A 543 -2.47 -31.48 -40.62
CA ASP A 543 -2.95 -32.86 -40.47
C ASP A 543 -3.47 -33.13 -39.05
N ARG A 544 -4.76 -33.47 -38.94
CA ARG A 544 -5.27 -34.18 -37.76
C ARG A 544 -4.94 -35.67 -37.88
N LYS A 545 -3.78 -36.10 -37.37
CA LYS A 545 -3.41 -37.53 -37.30
C LYS A 545 -3.99 -38.16 -36.03
N VAL A 546 -4.93 -39.10 -36.20
CA VAL A 546 -5.47 -39.92 -35.10
C VAL A 546 -5.02 -41.36 -35.30
N GLN A 547 -4.24 -41.89 -34.34
CA GLN A 547 -3.92 -43.31 -34.30
C GLN A 547 -4.60 -43.93 -33.07
N LEU A 548 -5.62 -44.75 -33.33
CA LEU A 548 -6.27 -45.56 -32.31
C LEU A 548 -5.70 -46.96 -32.37
N LYS A 549 -5.20 -47.47 -31.24
CA LYS A 549 -4.71 -48.85 -31.10
C LYS A 549 -5.76 -49.80 -30.53
N ALA A 550 -7.02 -49.37 -30.51
CA ALA A 550 -8.17 -50.06 -29.96
C ALA A 550 -9.44 -49.62 -30.74
N SER A 551 -10.61 -50.14 -30.36
CA SER A 551 -11.88 -49.82 -31.03
C SER A 551 -12.29 -48.35 -30.87
N ASP A 552 -12.83 -47.77 -31.94
CA ASP A 552 -13.52 -46.48 -31.93
C ASP A 552 -15.04 -46.69 -31.94
N TYR A 553 -15.78 -45.99 -31.06
CA TYR A 553 -17.24 -46.10 -30.95
C TYR A 553 -17.86 -44.70 -30.96
N LEU A 554 -18.58 -44.38 -32.05
CA LEU A 554 -19.32 -43.13 -32.22
C LEU A 554 -20.82 -43.40 -32.24
N LYS A 555 -21.55 -42.83 -31.27
CA LYS A 555 -23.02 -42.80 -31.26
C LYS A 555 -23.48 -41.33 -31.31
N VAL A 556 -24.32 -41.00 -32.29
CA VAL A 556 -24.92 -39.68 -32.45
C VAL A 556 -26.43 -39.83 -32.34
N ASP A 557 -27.06 -39.20 -31.35
CA ASP A 557 -28.53 -39.25 -31.16
C ASP A 557 -29.27 -38.30 -32.13
N GLY A 558 -28.57 -37.29 -32.67
CA GLY A 558 -29.05 -36.34 -33.69
C GLY A 558 -28.50 -36.63 -35.09
N SER A 559 -28.33 -35.58 -35.91
CA SER A 559 -27.69 -35.71 -37.23
C SER A 559 -26.17 -35.64 -37.14
N SER A 560 -25.48 -36.38 -38.01
CA SER A 560 -24.04 -36.25 -38.27
C SER A 560 -23.85 -35.78 -39.70
N HIS A 561 -23.07 -34.71 -39.89
CA HIS A 561 -22.74 -34.16 -41.21
C HIS A 561 -21.23 -34.22 -41.40
N THR A 562 -20.77 -34.83 -42.49
CA THR A 562 -19.36 -34.87 -42.88
C THR A 562 -19.23 -34.30 -44.28
N ARG A 563 -18.50 -33.19 -44.41
CA ARG A 563 -18.17 -32.55 -45.70
C ARG A 563 -16.67 -32.56 -45.86
N ILE A 564 -16.17 -33.09 -46.98
CA ILE A 564 -14.75 -33.21 -47.28
C ILE A 564 -14.51 -32.54 -48.63
N GLY A 565 -13.53 -31.65 -48.70
CA GLY A 565 -13.25 -30.82 -49.88
C GLY A 565 -12.54 -31.54 -51.02
N GLU A 566 -11.82 -32.62 -50.71
CA GLU A 566 -11.05 -33.41 -51.68
C GLU A 566 -11.53 -34.86 -51.72
N THR A 567 -10.88 -35.78 -50.99
CA THR A 567 -11.16 -37.22 -51.05
C THR A 567 -11.49 -37.77 -49.67
N LEU A 568 -12.61 -38.48 -49.57
CA LEU A 568 -12.91 -39.37 -48.45
C LEU A 568 -12.55 -40.81 -48.86
N VAL A 569 -11.56 -41.42 -48.20
CA VAL A 569 -11.25 -42.85 -48.36
C VAL A 569 -11.72 -43.58 -47.10
N VAL A 570 -12.61 -44.57 -47.28
CA VAL A 570 -13.01 -45.50 -46.22
C VAL A 570 -12.57 -46.89 -46.63
N GLU A 571 -11.50 -47.39 -46.01
CA GLU A 571 -10.99 -48.75 -46.21
C GLU A 571 -11.29 -49.59 -44.95
N THR A 572 -11.86 -50.78 -45.13
CA THR A 572 -12.08 -51.73 -44.03
C THR A 572 -11.61 -53.12 -44.42
N GLY A 573 -11.08 -53.87 -43.43
CA GLY A 573 -10.52 -55.21 -43.67
C GLY A 573 -11.56 -56.31 -43.89
N GLU A 574 -12.81 -56.12 -43.45
CA GLU A 574 -13.88 -57.13 -43.58
C GLU A 574 -15.15 -56.57 -44.25
N HIS A 575 -15.84 -55.61 -43.60
CA HIS A 575 -17.14 -55.12 -44.07
C HIS A 575 -17.35 -53.62 -43.83
N VAL A 576 -17.99 -52.91 -44.77
CA VAL A 576 -18.63 -51.60 -44.56
C VAL A 576 -20.15 -51.80 -44.62
N HIS A 577 -20.89 -51.36 -43.60
CA HIS A 577 -22.35 -51.48 -43.56
C HIS A 577 -23.01 -50.11 -43.33
N ILE A 578 -23.69 -49.59 -44.36
CA ILE A 578 -24.43 -48.33 -44.34
C ILE A 578 -25.92 -48.64 -44.47
N LYS A 579 -26.72 -48.35 -43.45
CA LYS A 579 -28.17 -48.62 -43.41
C LYS A 579 -28.95 -47.35 -43.10
N ALA A 580 -29.95 -47.03 -43.93
CA ALA A 580 -30.92 -45.97 -43.68
C ALA A 580 -32.34 -46.56 -43.52
N GLY A 581 -33.15 -46.00 -42.62
CA GLY A 581 -34.49 -46.53 -42.32
C GLY A 581 -35.56 -46.21 -43.37
N ALA A 582 -35.42 -45.12 -44.12
CA ALA A 582 -36.40 -44.66 -45.11
C ALA A 582 -35.82 -44.58 -46.53
N SER A 583 -34.72 -43.83 -46.71
CA SER A 583 -34.05 -43.68 -48.01
C SER A 583 -32.53 -43.52 -47.83
N LEU A 584 -31.78 -44.10 -48.76
CA LEU A 584 -30.36 -43.82 -48.97
C LEU A 584 -30.24 -43.16 -50.34
N VAL A 585 -29.66 -41.96 -50.40
CA VAL A 585 -29.42 -41.21 -51.64
C VAL A 585 -27.91 -41.10 -51.82
N LEU A 586 -27.41 -41.55 -52.97
CA LEU A 586 -26.06 -41.30 -53.42
C LEU A 586 -26.18 -40.38 -54.63
N ASP A 587 -25.63 -39.18 -54.52
CA ASP A 587 -25.68 -38.13 -55.54
C ASP A 587 -24.24 -37.83 -55.97
N GLY A 588 -23.89 -38.20 -57.19
CA GLY A 588 -22.57 -37.98 -57.78
C GLY A 588 -22.71 -37.04 -58.97
N GLY A 589 -22.05 -35.87 -58.90
CA GLY A 589 -22.27 -34.81 -59.89
C GLY A 589 -21.88 -35.19 -61.32
N ALA A 590 -20.76 -35.89 -61.49
CA ALA A 590 -20.29 -36.33 -62.82
C ALA A 590 -20.63 -37.80 -63.08
N SER A 591 -20.38 -38.68 -62.11
CA SER A 591 -20.77 -40.08 -62.21
C SER A 591 -20.84 -40.75 -60.84
N ILE A 592 -21.61 -41.84 -60.75
CA ILE A 592 -21.58 -42.82 -59.67
C ILE A 592 -21.07 -44.12 -60.26
N THR A 593 -19.97 -44.66 -59.72
CA THR A 593 -19.40 -45.93 -60.18
C THR A 593 -19.39 -46.96 -59.04
N LEU A 594 -20.08 -48.08 -59.24
CA LEU A 594 -20.05 -49.24 -58.35
C LEU A 594 -19.22 -50.33 -59.01
N LYS A 595 -18.14 -50.78 -58.37
CA LYS A 595 -17.28 -51.87 -58.87
C LYS A 595 -17.32 -53.05 -57.93
N ALA A 596 -17.48 -54.26 -58.48
CA ALA A 596 -17.38 -55.49 -57.71
C ALA A 596 -16.87 -56.63 -58.62
N GLY A 597 -15.82 -57.34 -58.20
CA GLY A 597 -15.34 -58.54 -58.90
C GLY A 597 -14.94 -58.35 -60.37
N GLY A 598 -14.47 -57.16 -60.75
CA GLY A 598 -14.14 -56.82 -62.15
C GLY A 598 -15.31 -56.29 -62.99
N HIS A 599 -16.54 -56.34 -62.47
CA HIS A 599 -17.73 -55.75 -63.08
C HIS A 599 -18.00 -54.34 -62.53
N HIS A 600 -18.72 -53.53 -63.30
CA HIS A 600 -19.12 -52.18 -62.90
C HIS A 600 -20.52 -51.77 -63.36
N ILE A 601 -21.13 -50.88 -62.58
CA ILE A 601 -22.29 -50.07 -62.94
C ILE A 601 -21.86 -48.61 -62.81
N VAL A 602 -21.98 -47.86 -63.89
CA VAL A 602 -21.68 -46.42 -63.97
C VAL A 602 -22.97 -45.69 -64.29
N ILE A 603 -23.28 -44.66 -63.52
CA ILE A 603 -24.42 -43.76 -63.74
C ILE A 603 -23.82 -42.38 -63.99
N ASP A 604 -24.05 -41.78 -65.15
CA ASP A 604 -23.56 -40.44 -65.50
C ASP A 604 -24.64 -39.65 -66.30
N ALA A 605 -24.26 -38.53 -66.90
CA ALA A 605 -25.18 -37.67 -67.67
C ALA A 605 -25.71 -38.31 -68.96
N ASP A 606 -25.01 -39.31 -69.52
CA ASP A 606 -25.37 -39.98 -70.76
C ASP A 606 -26.23 -41.24 -70.52
N GLY A 607 -26.27 -41.75 -69.28
CA GLY A 607 -27.20 -42.82 -68.88
C GLY A 607 -26.67 -43.76 -67.79
N VAL A 608 -27.31 -44.94 -67.71
CA VAL A 608 -26.89 -46.04 -66.84
C VAL A 608 -26.15 -47.08 -67.70
N PHE A 609 -24.86 -47.24 -67.45
CA PHE A 609 -23.98 -48.16 -68.17
C PHE A 609 -23.58 -49.32 -67.25
N SER A 610 -23.75 -50.54 -67.74
CA SER A 610 -23.37 -51.76 -67.02
C SER A 610 -22.41 -52.59 -67.86
N SER A 611 -21.37 -53.13 -67.23
CA SER A 611 -20.41 -54.04 -67.88
C SER A 611 -20.97 -55.43 -68.24
N SER A 612 -22.19 -55.74 -67.77
CA SER A 612 -22.91 -57.00 -67.97
C SER A 612 -24.42 -56.75 -67.96
N GLU A 613 -25.22 -57.66 -68.55
CA GLU A 613 -26.69 -57.56 -68.57
C GLU A 613 -27.25 -57.54 -67.13
N ILE A 614 -28.20 -56.66 -66.84
CA ILE A 614 -28.86 -56.58 -65.53
C ILE A 614 -29.96 -57.65 -65.50
N GLU A 615 -29.75 -58.73 -64.75
CA GLU A 615 -30.77 -59.78 -64.58
C GLU A 615 -31.77 -59.44 -63.46
N ASP A 616 -33.07 -59.60 -63.74
CA ASP A 616 -34.14 -59.53 -62.74
C ASP A 616 -34.14 -60.80 -61.88
N GLY A 617 -33.29 -60.83 -60.84
CA GLY A 617 -33.26 -61.91 -59.84
C GLY A 617 -31.99 -61.96 -59.00
N GLY A 618 -32.14 -62.10 -57.68
CA GLY A 618 -31.03 -62.24 -56.73
C GLY A 618 -31.51 -62.15 -55.27
N SER A 619 -30.96 -62.99 -54.38
CA SER A 619 -31.27 -62.91 -52.94
C SER A 619 -30.32 -61.94 -52.25
N PRO A 620 -30.80 -60.97 -51.46
CA PRO A 620 -29.93 -60.04 -50.76
C PRO A 620 -29.09 -60.77 -49.72
N VAL A 621 -27.79 -60.45 -49.65
CA VAL A 621 -26.92 -60.90 -48.56
C VAL A 621 -27.33 -60.13 -47.29
N ALA A 622 -27.63 -60.86 -46.21
CA ALA A 622 -28.00 -60.25 -44.94
C ALA A 622 -26.80 -59.48 -44.34
N GLY A 623 -26.97 -58.17 -44.09
CA GLY A 623 -25.95 -57.35 -43.44
C GLY A 623 -25.67 -57.79 -42.00
N MET A 624 -24.40 -57.74 -41.59
CA MET A 624 -23.98 -58.15 -40.25
C MET A 624 -24.50 -57.15 -39.19
N ALA A 625 -25.18 -57.63 -38.15
CA ALA A 625 -25.75 -56.78 -37.11
C ALA A 625 -24.64 -56.20 -36.20
N ALA A 626 -24.68 -54.90 -35.93
CA ALA A 626 -23.76 -54.24 -35.01
C ALA A 626 -23.88 -54.86 -33.61
N HIS A 627 -22.79 -55.46 -33.12
CA HIS A 627 -22.73 -55.99 -31.75
C HIS A 627 -22.45 -54.83 -30.79
N ALA A 628 -23.45 -54.40 -30.04
CA ALA A 628 -23.28 -53.41 -28.98
C ALA A 628 -22.66 -54.09 -27.75
N LEU A 629 -21.42 -53.74 -27.41
CA LEU A 629 -20.79 -54.14 -26.15
C LEU A 629 -21.09 -53.10 -25.06
N LEU A 630 -21.56 -53.59 -23.91
CA LEU A 630 -21.77 -52.81 -22.68
C LEU A 630 -20.41 -52.38 -22.09
N PRO A 631 -20.29 -51.19 -21.46
CA PRO A 631 -18.99 -50.64 -21.07
C PRO A 631 -18.48 -51.27 -19.77
N GLY A 632 -17.30 -51.89 -19.82
CA GLY A 632 -16.61 -52.42 -18.66
C GLY A 632 -15.14 -52.80 -18.89
N THR A 633 -14.24 -51.96 -18.35
CA THR A 633 -12.92 -52.28 -17.74
C THR A 633 -11.75 -52.92 -18.54
N VAL A 634 -10.62 -52.19 -18.53
CA VAL A 634 -9.16 -52.54 -18.50
C VAL A 634 -8.35 -53.06 -19.72
N ALA A 635 -7.19 -52.40 -19.91
CA ALA A 635 -5.80 -52.92 -20.04
C ALA A 635 -5.16 -53.37 -21.39
N GLY A 636 -3.96 -52.80 -21.65
CA GLY A 636 -2.76 -53.48 -22.22
C GLY A 636 -2.32 -53.04 -23.64
N LEU A 637 -1.36 -52.12 -23.84
CA LEU A 637 0.13 -52.25 -23.89
C LEU A 637 0.77 -52.65 -25.27
N LEU A 638 1.65 -51.73 -25.77
CA LEU A 638 2.94 -51.91 -26.53
C LEU A 638 2.90 -52.28 -28.04
N ALA A 639 3.83 -51.91 -28.95
CA ALA A 639 5.03 -51.06 -28.99
C ALA A 639 5.44 -50.71 -30.47
N SER A 640 6.05 -49.52 -30.63
CA SER A 640 7.13 -49.04 -31.54
C SER A 640 7.51 -49.71 -32.89
N VAL A 641 7.82 -48.89 -33.91
CA VAL A 641 9.13 -48.69 -34.61
C VAL A 641 8.90 -48.16 -36.05
N ALA A 642 9.55 -47.04 -36.38
CA ALA A 642 9.85 -46.53 -37.74
C ALA A 642 11.29 -46.97 -38.11
N PRO A 643 11.77 -47.05 -39.38
CA PRO A 643 11.66 -45.97 -40.37
C PRO A 643 11.56 -46.40 -41.87
N ALA A 644 11.54 -45.38 -42.73
CA ALA A 644 11.54 -45.31 -44.21
C ALA A 644 12.83 -45.87 -44.88
N PRO A 645 13.09 -45.68 -46.20
CA PRO A 645 12.26 -45.19 -47.33
C PRO A 645 12.38 -46.12 -48.58
N LEU A 646 11.77 -45.77 -49.72
CA LEU A 646 12.37 -45.93 -51.06
C LEU A 646 11.54 -45.17 -52.12
N GLU A 647 12.29 -44.57 -53.03
CA GLU A 647 11.93 -43.74 -54.18
C GLU A 647 11.16 -44.54 -55.26
N GLU A 648 10.39 -43.85 -56.10
CA GLU A 648 10.63 -43.87 -57.55
C GLU A 648 9.85 -42.74 -58.25
N ASP A 649 10.50 -42.23 -59.29
CA ASP A 649 10.16 -41.12 -60.17
C ASP A 649 8.85 -41.30 -60.93
N GLU A 650 8.24 -40.18 -61.36
CA GLU A 650 8.07 -39.93 -62.80
C GLU A 650 7.59 -38.48 -63.05
N LEU A 651 8.45 -37.76 -63.79
CA LEU A 651 8.18 -36.80 -64.89
C LEU A 651 6.90 -35.95 -64.85
N GLU A 652 7.06 -34.62 -64.90
CA GLU A 652 6.31 -33.77 -65.83
C GLU A 652 6.93 -32.35 -65.96
N GLU A 653 7.28 -32.04 -67.21
CA GLU A 653 7.21 -30.76 -67.94
C GLU A 653 7.73 -29.45 -67.32
N GLU A 654 8.83 -28.95 -67.89
CA GLU A 654 9.30 -27.57 -67.77
C GLU A 654 8.31 -26.62 -68.49
N GLU A 655 7.51 -25.87 -67.74
CA GLU A 655 6.97 -24.59 -68.19
C GLU A 655 7.84 -23.45 -67.63
N GLU A 656 8.37 -22.61 -68.52
CA GLU A 656 9.04 -21.36 -68.15
C GLU A 656 8.05 -20.43 -67.42
N GLU A 657 8.16 -20.34 -66.08
CA GLU A 657 7.48 -19.30 -65.30
C GLU A 657 7.97 -17.91 -65.75
N VAL A 658 7.06 -17.14 -66.35
CA VAL A 658 7.23 -15.69 -66.51
C VAL A 658 7.15 -15.07 -65.10
N GLU A 659 8.25 -14.49 -64.61
CA GLU A 659 8.26 -13.76 -63.33
C GLU A 659 7.25 -12.60 -63.38
N GLU A 660 6.14 -12.71 -62.63
CA GLU A 660 5.26 -11.57 -62.32
C GLU A 660 6.03 -10.56 -61.44
N GLU A 661 6.33 -9.37 -61.95
CA GLU A 661 6.87 -8.26 -61.14
C GLU A 661 5.74 -7.59 -60.34
N GLY A 662 5.64 -7.83 -59.03
CA GLY A 662 4.70 -7.15 -58.14
C GLY A 662 5.33 -6.05 -57.29
N ILE A 663 4.49 -5.28 -56.59
CA ILE A 663 4.88 -4.11 -55.79
C ILE A 663 4.61 -4.29 -54.30
N THR A 664 5.29 -3.49 -53.47
CA THR A 664 4.97 -3.34 -52.05
C THR A 664 3.93 -2.23 -51.83
N LEU A 665 2.74 -2.56 -51.31
CA LEU A 665 1.72 -1.60 -50.91
C LEU A 665 1.88 -1.24 -49.43
N ARG A 666 2.10 0.03 -49.12
CA ARG A 666 2.16 0.53 -47.74
C ARG A 666 0.86 1.22 -47.33
N ILE A 667 0.29 0.85 -46.18
CA ILE A 667 -1.03 1.29 -45.72
C ILE A 667 -0.87 2.01 -44.38
N GLY A 668 -1.12 3.33 -44.39
CA GLY A 668 -1.18 4.14 -43.18
C GLY A 668 -2.57 4.06 -42.54
N VAL A 669 -2.66 3.60 -41.29
CA VAL A 669 -3.92 3.43 -40.57
C VAL A 669 -3.96 4.33 -39.33
N PHE A 670 -4.92 5.26 -39.29
CA PHE A 670 -4.97 6.35 -38.30
C PHE A 670 -6.25 6.27 -37.45
N PHE A 671 -6.14 5.83 -36.19
CA PHE A 671 -7.25 5.68 -35.25
C PHE A 671 -7.36 6.87 -34.27
N ASP A 672 -8.43 7.65 -34.35
CA ASP A 672 -8.58 8.86 -33.53
C ASP A 672 -9.12 8.61 -32.09
N GLY A 673 -8.95 9.60 -31.22
CA GLY A 673 -9.30 9.57 -29.80
C GLY A 673 -10.79 9.58 -29.49
N THR A 674 -11.15 9.41 -28.23
CA THR A 674 -12.57 9.42 -27.81
C THR A 674 -13.16 10.82 -27.98
N GLY A 675 -14.30 10.93 -28.65
CA GLY A 675 -14.93 12.24 -28.91
C GLY A 675 -14.24 13.08 -29.99
N ASN A 676 -13.17 12.59 -30.64
CA ASN A 676 -12.55 13.26 -31.78
C ASN A 676 -13.19 12.82 -33.09
N ASN A 677 -13.49 13.78 -33.97
CA ASN A 677 -14.02 13.49 -35.30
C ASN A 677 -13.60 14.58 -36.29
N LYS A 678 -12.82 14.22 -37.31
CA LYS A 678 -12.34 15.16 -38.33
C LYS A 678 -13.47 15.97 -38.96
N ALA A 679 -14.53 15.32 -39.44
CA ALA A 679 -15.62 16.00 -40.17
C ALA A 679 -16.38 16.98 -39.26
N ASN A 680 -16.66 16.59 -38.01
CA ASN A 680 -17.38 17.44 -37.06
C ASN A 680 -16.52 18.65 -36.64
N SER A 681 -15.25 18.43 -36.31
CA SER A 681 -14.31 19.50 -35.97
C SER A 681 -14.06 20.48 -37.12
N GLU A 682 -13.97 20.00 -38.36
CA GLU A 682 -13.80 20.85 -39.55
C GLU A 682 -15.05 21.69 -39.85
N THR A 683 -16.25 21.16 -39.57
CA THR A 683 -17.53 21.87 -39.75
C THR A 683 -17.64 23.14 -38.89
N VAL A 684 -17.01 23.13 -37.71
CA VAL A 684 -17.06 24.21 -36.73
C VAL A 684 -15.72 24.95 -36.56
N ALA A 685 -14.73 24.67 -37.40
CA ALA A 685 -13.39 25.26 -37.32
C ALA A 685 -13.39 26.80 -37.34
N ALA A 686 -14.35 27.41 -38.04
CA ALA A 686 -14.51 28.86 -38.08
C ALA A 686 -14.96 29.46 -36.73
N CYS A 687 -15.58 28.67 -35.84
CA CYS A 687 -16.12 29.14 -34.57
C CYS A 687 -15.07 29.41 -33.50
N TYR A 688 -13.91 28.74 -33.59
CA TYR A 688 -12.83 28.85 -32.62
C TYR A 688 -11.50 29.28 -33.24
N ALA A 689 -11.50 29.72 -34.50
CA ALA A 689 -10.28 30.18 -35.15
C ALA A 689 -9.68 31.36 -34.37
N PRO A 690 -8.34 31.45 -34.23
CA PRO A 690 -7.67 32.49 -33.44
C PRO A 690 -8.06 33.92 -33.82
N ASP A 691 -8.46 34.13 -35.08
CA ASP A 691 -8.82 35.43 -35.67
C ASP A 691 -10.35 35.63 -35.77
N ALA A 692 -11.17 34.67 -35.32
CA ALA A 692 -12.61 34.63 -35.59
C ALA A 692 -13.41 35.72 -34.85
N ASN A 693 -12.88 36.26 -33.74
CA ASN A 693 -13.51 37.23 -32.83
C ASN A 693 -15.04 37.25 -32.93
N LEU A 694 -15.72 36.21 -32.41
CA LEU A 694 -17.16 35.93 -32.63
C LEU A 694 -18.10 37.14 -32.40
N ALA A 695 -17.73 38.06 -31.50
CA ALA A 695 -18.46 39.29 -31.23
C ALA A 695 -18.50 40.27 -32.42
N GLU A 696 -17.49 40.20 -33.31
CA GLU A 696 -17.33 41.04 -34.51
C GLU A 696 -17.58 40.25 -35.81
N ALA A 697 -17.87 38.95 -35.72
CA ALA A 697 -18.16 38.09 -36.87
C ALA A 697 -19.55 38.38 -37.50
N ALA A 698 -19.72 38.02 -38.76
CA ALA A 698 -21.00 38.16 -39.47
C ALA A 698 -22.13 37.39 -38.76
N GLU A 699 -23.37 37.91 -38.82
CA GLU A 699 -24.54 37.32 -38.13
C GLU A 699 -24.79 35.85 -38.52
N GLU A 700 -24.45 35.47 -39.75
CA GLU A 700 -24.52 34.08 -40.24
C GLU A 700 -23.54 33.15 -39.53
N ILE A 701 -22.31 33.62 -39.24
CA ILE A 701 -21.29 32.86 -38.51
C ILE A 701 -21.70 32.72 -37.04
N GLN A 702 -22.25 33.78 -36.43
CA GLN A 702 -22.77 33.72 -35.06
C GLN A 702 -23.93 32.72 -34.94
N LYS A 703 -24.87 32.71 -35.90
CA LYS A 703 -25.97 31.74 -35.94
C LYS A 703 -25.47 30.30 -36.16
N HIS A 704 -24.50 30.10 -37.05
CA HIS A 704 -23.86 28.80 -37.27
C HIS A 704 -23.20 28.29 -35.99
N CYS A 705 -22.36 29.09 -35.34
CA CYS A 705 -21.67 28.70 -34.12
C CYS A 705 -22.62 28.48 -32.94
N ALA A 706 -23.67 29.31 -32.80
CA ALA A 706 -24.69 29.12 -31.79
C ALA A 706 -25.51 27.83 -32.00
N ALA A 707 -25.76 27.42 -33.25
CA ALA A 707 -26.48 26.18 -33.55
C ALA A 707 -25.72 24.93 -33.07
N TYR A 708 -24.39 25.00 -33.01
CA TYR A 708 -23.54 23.93 -32.47
C TYR A 708 -23.13 24.15 -31.00
N GLY A 709 -23.69 25.16 -30.31
CA GLY A 709 -23.52 25.34 -28.87
C GLY A 709 -22.35 26.23 -28.42
N TYR A 710 -21.75 27.02 -29.31
CA TYR A 710 -20.75 28.03 -28.94
C TYR A 710 -21.44 29.30 -28.41
N ASP A 711 -21.03 29.75 -27.22
CA ASP A 711 -21.66 30.87 -26.50
C ASP A 711 -21.01 32.24 -26.74
N GLY A 712 -19.91 32.28 -27.51
CA GLY A 712 -19.14 33.51 -27.77
C GLY A 712 -18.32 34.04 -26.58
N ASN A 713 -18.43 33.42 -25.40
CA ASN A 713 -17.69 33.78 -24.17
C ASN A 713 -16.50 32.84 -23.89
N GLY A 714 -16.13 32.04 -24.88
CA GLY A 714 -15.02 31.09 -24.81
C GLY A 714 -15.39 29.72 -24.24
N SER A 715 -16.68 29.40 -24.11
CA SER A 715 -17.14 28.04 -23.78
C SER A 715 -17.45 27.29 -25.08
N SER A 716 -16.99 26.06 -25.20
CA SER A 716 -17.34 25.12 -26.28
C SER A 716 -18.35 24.08 -25.79
N PRO A 717 -19.12 23.46 -26.71
CA PRO A 717 -19.99 22.34 -26.36
C PRO A 717 -19.17 21.13 -25.88
N ASP A 718 -19.73 20.34 -24.97
CA ASP A 718 -19.11 19.11 -24.45
C ASP A 718 -19.43 17.90 -25.35
N ASN A 719 -19.02 17.98 -26.62
CA ASN A 719 -19.19 16.95 -27.65
C ASN A 719 -18.13 17.09 -28.77
N SER A 720 -18.19 16.25 -29.81
CA SER A 720 -17.21 16.23 -30.91
C SER A 720 -17.13 17.53 -31.74
N TYR A 721 -18.16 18.39 -31.69
CA TYR A 721 -18.13 19.72 -32.30
C TYR A 721 -17.45 20.78 -31.42
N GLY A 722 -17.09 20.44 -30.18
CA GLY A 722 -16.37 21.30 -29.24
C GLY A 722 -14.85 21.18 -29.31
N ASN A 723 -14.35 20.26 -30.13
CA ASN A 723 -12.94 19.85 -30.21
C ASN A 723 -12.27 20.36 -31.50
N ASP A 724 -10.97 20.65 -31.41
CA ASP A 724 -10.11 20.84 -32.60
C ASP A 724 -9.70 19.46 -33.18
N VAL A 725 -9.04 19.46 -34.33
CA VAL A 725 -8.46 18.26 -34.93
C VAL A 725 -7.30 17.72 -34.07
N SER A 726 -7.21 16.39 -33.93
CA SER A 726 -6.14 15.72 -33.20
C SER A 726 -4.85 15.62 -34.02
N ASN A 727 -3.76 15.23 -33.36
CA ASN A 727 -2.51 14.90 -34.04
C ASN A 727 -2.63 13.68 -34.97
N ILE A 728 -3.63 12.80 -34.76
CA ILE A 728 -3.90 11.69 -35.67
C ILE A 728 -4.39 12.20 -37.02
N VAL A 729 -5.33 13.16 -37.01
CA VAL A 729 -5.79 13.83 -38.24
C VAL A 729 -4.64 14.58 -38.92
N ARG A 730 -3.79 15.26 -38.14
CA ARG A 730 -2.64 16.01 -38.68
C ARG A 730 -1.61 15.08 -39.31
N LEU A 731 -1.30 13.94 -38.70
CA LEU A 731 -0.44 12.92 -39.32
C LEU A 731 -1.08 12.32 -40.56
N TYR A 732 -2.37 11.96 -40.52
CA TYR A 732 -3.09 11.45 -41.70
C TYR A 732 -2.99 12.42 -42.90
N LYS A 733 -3.12 13.73 -42.66
CA LYS A 733 -2.98 14.76 -43.72
C LYS A 733 -1.55 14.93 -44.24
N LEU A 734 -0.54 14.60 -43.44
CA LEU A 734 0.86 14.65 -43.83
C LEU A 734 1.34 13.36 -44.49
N TYR A 735 0.58 12.28 -44.41
CA TYR A 735 0.96 10.99 -44.98
C TYR A 735 0.81 11.07 -46.50
N GLU A 736 1.82 10.63 -47.25
CA GLU A 736 1.80 10.62 -48.71
C GLU A 736 0.79 9.58 -49.21
N ASP A 737 -0.46 10.00 -49.42
CA ASP A 737 -1.52 9.18 -50.01
C ASP A 737 -1.48 9.29 -51.54
N ARG A 738 -1.05 8.20 -52.18
CA ARG A 738 -0.82 8.13 -53.64
C ARG A 738 -1.89 7.33 -54.37
N VAL A 739 -3.06 7.16 -53.76
CA VAL A 739 -4.17 6.36 -54.33
C VAL A 739 -4.58 6.81 -55.74
N ASP A 740 -4.52 8.11 -56.02
CA ASP A 740 -4.93 8.70 -57.30
C ASP A 740 -3.79 8.85 -58.33
N GLU A 741 -2.57 8.42 -57.99
CA GLU A 741 -1.40 8.49 -58.89
C GLU A 741 -1.35 7.30 -59.86
N THR A 742 -0.90 7.54 -61.10
CA THR A 742 -0.58 6.48 -62.05
C THR A 742 0.89 6.05 -61.87
N LEU A 743 1.10 4.80 -61.48
CA LEU A 743 2.41 4.22 -61.20
C LEU A 743 3.23 4.05 -62.48
N LEU A 744 4.53 4.33 -62.37
CA LEU A 744 5.48 4.09 -63.46
C LEU A 744 5.72 2.57 -63.64
N PRO A 745 6.03 2.09 -64.85
CA PRO A 745 6.27 0.66 -65.12
C PRO A 745 7.41 -0.01 -64.33
N LYS A 746 8.20 0.75 -63.55
CA LYS A 746 9.29 0.25 -62.69
C LYS A 746 9.08 0.58 -61.20
N ALA A 747 7.88 1.02 -60.83
CA ALA A 747 7.59 1.35 -59.44
C ALA A 747 7.59 0.07 -58.61
N THR A 748 8.36 0.03 -57.53
CA THR A 748 8.45 -1.13 -56.63
C THR A 748 7.61 -0.95 -55.36
N LYS A 749 7.15 0.27 -55.07
CA LYS A 749 6.35 0.60 -53.88
C LYS A 749 5.34 1.71 -54.13
N THR A 750 4.21 1.68 -53.41
CA THR A 750 3.21 2.76 -53.36
C THR A 750 2.59 2.85 -51.95
N SER A 751 1.86 3.93 -51.65
CA SER A 751 1.26 4.18 -50.34
C SER A 751 -0.19 4.68 -50.42
N ILE A 752 -1.01 4.22 -49.48
CA ILE A 752 -2.39 4.68 -49.26
C ILE A 752 -2.61 5.01 -47.78
N ALA A 753 -3.59 5.87 -47.47
CA ALA A 753 -3.92 6.24 -46.10
C ALA A 753 -5.42 6.06 -45.80
N ILE A 754 -5.73 5.58 -44.59
CA ILE A 754 -7.11 5.53 -44.08
C ILE A 754 -7.21 6.21 -42.71
N TYR A 755 -8.31 6.95 -42.53
CA TYR A 755 -8.63 7.62 -41.28
C TYR A 755 -9.87 6.96 -40.66
N VAL A 756 -9.78 6.60 -39.39
CA VAL A 756 -10.86 5.98 -38.63
C VAL A 756 -11.34 6.94 -37.56
N ASP A 757 -12.63 7.28 -37.62
CA ASP A 757 -13.29 8.20 -36.69
C ASP A 757 -13.11 7.79 -35.22
N GLY A 758 -13.04 8.78 -34.34
CA GLY A 758 -12.83 8.57 -32.92
C GLY A 758 -13.97 7.80 -32.24
N ILE A 759 -13.62 7.16 -31.13
CA ILE A 759 -14.55 6.33 -30.36
C ILE A 759 -15.73 7.18 -29.88
N GLY A 760 -16.95 6.69 -30.13
CA GLY A 760 -18.19 7.33 -29.72
C GLY A 760 -18.65 8.52 -30.54
N THR A 761 -18.10 8.72 -31.75
CA THR A 761 -18.53 9.79 -32.68
C THR A 761 -19.10 9.22 -33.97
N THR A 762 -19.83 10.02 -34.73
CA THR A 762 -20.21 9.68 -36.12
C THR A 762 -20.07 10.94 -36.96
N SER A 763 -19.41 10.84 -38.12
CA SER A 763 -19.27 11.97 -39.04
C SER A 763 -20.64 12.54 -39.45
N GLY A 764 -20.89 13.81 -39.13
CA GLY A 764 -22.16 14.50 -39.38
C GLY A 764 -23.34 14.08 -38.50
N GLY A 765 -23.11 13.22 -37.49
CA GLY A 765 -24.12 12.69 -36.58
C GLY A 765 -23.96 13.19 -35.14
N GLU A 766 -24.82 12.68 -34.25
CA GLU A 766 -24.72 12.87 -32.80
C GLU A 766 -23.72 11.88 -32.17
N ASP A 767 -23.12 12.29 -31.06
CA ASP A 767 -22.18 11.49 -30.30
C ASP A 767 -22.88 10.42 -29.45
N SER A 768 -22.30 9.22 -29.41
CA SER A 768 -22.76 8.12 -28.55
C SER A 768 -22.16 8.24 -27.17
N LEU A 769 -22.89 8.85 -26.22
CA LEU A 769 -22.48 8.94 -24.82
C LEU A 769 -22.16 7.57 -24.21
N TYR A 770 -22.90 6.52 -24.61
CA TYR A 770 -22.61 5.16 -24.17
C TYR A 770 -21.22 4.70 -24.62
N SER A 771 -20.89 4.88 -25.91
CA SER A 771 -19.60 4.44 -26.45
C SER A 771 -18.45 5.31 -25.97
N GLN A 772 -18.67 6.62 -25.78
CA GLN A 772 -17.71 7.52 -25.15
C GLN A 772 -17.47 7.20 -23.68
N ALA A 773 -18.48 6.75 -22.93
CA ALA A 773 -18.31 6.36 -21.53
C ALA A 773 -17.64 4.99 -21.40
N THR A 774 -18.10 4.00 -22.16
CA THR A 774 -17.75 2.58 -21.96
C THR A 774 -16.61 2.07 -22.83
N GLY A 775 -16.34 2.70 -23.97
CA GLY A 775 -15.45 2.17 -25.00
C GLY A 775 -16.04 1.00 -25.80
N LEU A 776 -17.31 0.64 -25.55
CA LEU A 776 -18.06 -0.45 -26.20
C LEU A 776 -19.22 0.11 -27.03
N GLY A 777 -19.87 -0.74 -27.82
CA GLY A 777 -20.99 -0.36 -28.69
C GLY A 777 -20.58 -0.18 -30.15
N GLU A 778 -21.52 0.29 -30.98
CA GLU A 778 -21.36 0.37 -32.44
C GLU A 778 -20.25 1.33 -32.90
N THR A 779 -19.81 2.22 -32.03
CA THR A 779 -18.67 3.14 -32.25
C THR A 779 -17.59 2.98 -31.18
N GLY A 780 -17.53 1.80 -30.54
CA GLY A 780 -16.51 1.41 -29.55
C GLY A 780 -15.17 0.99 -30.18
N VAL A 781 -14.20 0.60 -29.33
CA VAL A 781 -12.82 0.28 -29.76
C VAL A 781 -12.77 -0.85 -30.80
N VAL A 782 -13.39 -2.00 -30.49
CA VAL A 782 -13.40 -3.16 -31.40
C VAL A 782 -14.17 -2.84 -32.69
N ALA A 783 -15.31 -2.16 -32.58
CA ALA A 783 -16.12 -1.78 -33.74
C ALA A 783 -15.35 -0.88 -34.73
N ARG A 784 -14.49 0.03 -34.24
CA ARG A 784 -13.62 0.84 -35.11
C ARG A 784 -12.56 0.03 -35.82
N VAL A 785 -12.00 -0.98 -35.16
CA VAL A 785 -11.06 -1.92 -35.79
C VAL A 785 -11.78 -2.74 -36.86
N GLU A 786 -12.99 -3.24 -36.58
CA GLU A 786 -13.81 -3.99 -37.53
C GLU A 786 -14.29 -3.18 -38.74
N GLN A 787 -14.37 -1.84 -38.62
CA GLN A 787 -14.69 -0.94 -39.74
C GLN A 787 -13.51 -0.74 -40.69
N SER A 788 -12.27 -0.88 -40.21
CA SER A 788 -11.07 -0.54 -40.97
C SER A 788 -10.88 -1.32 -42.29
N PRO A 789 -11.22 -2.63 -42.42
CA PRO A 789 -11.05 -3.35 -43.69
C PRO A 789 -11.90 -2.77 -44.83
N THR A 790 -13.11 -2.28 -44.52
CA THR A 790 -13.98 -1.65 -45.53
C THR A 790 -13.34 -0.41 -46.12
N LEU A 791 -12.74 0.44 -45.28
CA LEU A 791 -12.05 1.67 -45.70
C LEU A 791 -10.78 1.36 -46.49
N ILE A 792 -10.01 0.35 -46.07
CA ILE A 792 -8.82 -0.10 -46.80
C ILE A 792 -9.20 -0.63 -48.18
N MET A 793 -10.25 -1.45 -48.27
CA MET A 793 -10.71 -2.01 -49.54
C MET A 793 -11.23 -0.95 -50.51
N GLU A 794 -11.84 0.12 -50.02
CA GLU A 794 -12.23 1.26 -50.84
C GLU A 794 -11.00 1.93 -51.50
N GLN A 795 -9.93 2.14 -50.75
CA GLN A 795 -8.69 2.71 -51.28
C GLN A 795 -7.96 1.76 -52.23
N ILE A 796 -7.90 0.45 -51.91
CA ILE A 796 -7.29 -0.55 -52.80
C ILE A 796 -8.04 -0.62 -54.14
N ARG A 797 -9.38 -0.57 -54.12
CA ARG A 797 -10.18 -0.54 -55.36
C ARG A 797 -9.89 0.70 -56.19
N ARG A 798 -9.81 1.89 -55.57
CA ARG A 798 -9.45 3.12 -56.27
C ARG A 798 -8.05 3.06 -56.88
N LEU A 799 -7.09 2.47 -56.17
CA LEU A 799 -5.73 2.27 -56.67
C LEU A 799 -5.70 1.32 -57.89
N ASP A 800 -6.44 0.20 -57.83
CA ASP A 800 -6.55 -0.79 -58.92
C ASP A 800 -7.26 -0.20 -60.16
N GLU A 801 -8.34 0.57 -59.95
CA GLU A 801 -9.04 1.30 -61.03
C GLU A 801 -8.10 2.27 -61.77
N LYS A 802 -7.16 2.89 -61.04
CA LYS A 802 -6.19 3.83 -61.62
C LYS A 802 -4.98 3.14 -62.25
N ASN A 803 -4.62 1.94 -61.78
CA ASN A 803 -3.44 1.19 -62.15
C ASN A 803 -3.76 -0.28 -62.48
N PRO A 804 -4.61 -0.54 -63.51
CA PRO A 804 -5.07 -1.88 -63.81
C PRO A 804 -3.91 -2.80 -64.21
N GLY A 805 -3.84 -3.98 -63.60
CA GLY A 805 -2.84 -5.00 -63.88
C GLY A 805 -1.59 -4.97 -63.01
N VAL A 806 -1.45 -3.98 -62.12
CA VAL A 806 -0.40 -3.99 -61.08
C VAL A 806 -0.75 -4.99 -59.99
N LYS A 807 0.18 -5.89 -59.66
CA LYS A 807 0.01 -6.91 -58.61
C LYS A 807 0.70 -6.49 -57.32
N ILE A 808 0.08 -6.77 -56.18
CA ILE A 808 0.66 -6.53 -54.85
C ILE A 808 1.36 -7.82 -54.38
N ASP A 809 2.67 -7.72 -54.15
CA ASP A 809 3.51 -8.81 -53.62
C ASP A 809 3.67 -8.75 -52.11
N ARG A 810 3.57 -7.55 -51.53
CA ARG A 810 3.78 -7.33 -50.10
C ARG A 810 2.93 -6.18 -49.59
N ILE A 811 2.40 -6.30 -48.37
CA ILE A 811 1.67 -5.26 -47.67
C ILE A 811 2.45 -4.83 -46.43
N GLU A 812 2.67 -3.52 -46.27
CA GLU A 812 3.29 -2.95 -45.07
C GLU A 812 2.33 -2.01 -44.35
N PHE A 813 2.21 -2.12 -43.03
CA PHE A 813 1.33 -1.25 -42.24
C PHE A 813 2.11 -0.22 -41.41
N ASP A 814 1.67 1.03 -41.45
CA ASP A 814 2.05 2.07 -40.50
C ASP A 814 0.83 2.47 -39.68
N ILE A 815 0.84 2.17 -38.38
CA ILE A 815 -0.34 2.23 -37.53
C ILE A 815 -0.17 3.36 -36.51
N PHE A 816 -1.14 4.27 -36.45
CA PHE A 816 -1.14 5.39 -35.52
C PHE A 816 -2.42 5.43 -34.70
N GLY A 817 -2.31 5.82 -33.43
CA GLY A 817 -3.50 6.04 -32.62
C GLY A 817 -3.30 6.94 -31.41
N PHE A 818 -4.39 7.57 -30.97
CA PHE A 818 -4.44 8.43 -29.77
C PHE A 818 -5.51 7.95 -28.79
N SER A 819 -5.24 7.93 -27.48
CA SER A 819 -6.24 7.59 -26.46
C SER A 819 -6.84 6.19 -26.65
N ARG A 820 -8.18 6.05 -26.67
CA ARG A 820 -8.86 4.80 -27.08
C ARG A 820 -8.59 4.42 -28.54
N GLY A 821 -8.26 5.38 -29.40
CA GLY A 821 -7.73 5.12 -30.74
C GLY A 821 -6.36 4.46 -30.71
N ALA A 822 -5.51 4.77 -29.73
CA ALA A 822 -4.25 4.04 -29.52
C ALA A 822 -4.51 2.60 -29.04
N ALA A 823 -5.56 2.38 -28.24
CA ALA A 823 -6.02 1.03 -27.91
C ALA A 823 -6.53 0.27 -29.15
N ALA A 824 -7.29 0.94 -30.02
CA ALA A 824 -7.73 0.39 -31.31
C ALA A 824 -6.55 0.09 -32.24
N ALA A 825 -5.54 0.96 -32.30
CA ALA A 825 -4.32 0.78 -33.06
C ALA A 825 -3.54 -0.47 -32.61
N ARG A 826 -3.43 -0.68 -31.29
CA ARG A 826 -2.79 -1.89 -30.72
C ARG A 826 -3.62 -3.15 -31.01
N HIS A 827 -4.94 -3.04 -30.89
CA HIS A 827 -5.82 -4.15 -31.21
C HIS A 827 -5.78 -4.51 -32.69
N PHE A 828 -5.81 -3.52 -33.59
CA PHE A 828 -5.63 -3.67 -35.03
C PHE A 828 -4.28 -4.30 -35.38
N ALA A 829 -3.19 -3.88 -34.73
CA ALA A 829 -1.89 -4.52 -34.91
C ALA A 829 -1.95 -6.02 -34.57
N ASN A 830 -2.59 -6.38 -33.46
CA ASN A 830 -2.80 -7.79 -33.10
C ASN A 830 -3.69 -8.53 -34.10
N GLU A 831 -4.72 -7.89 -34.65
CA GLU A 831 -5.54 -8.49 -35.70
C GLU A 831 -4.74 -8.74 -36.98
N VAL A 832 -3.89 -7.79 -37.41
CA VAL A 832 -2.98 -7.95 -38.56
C VAL A 832 -2.00 -9.11 -38.36
N LEU A 833 -1.53 -9.33 -37.13
CA LEU A 833 -0.61 -10.42 -36.80
C LEU A 833 -1.24 -11.82 -36.83
N GLN A 834 -2.53 -11.96 -37.14
CA GLN A 834 -3.20 -13.26 -37.28
C GLN A 834 -2.97 -13.94 -38.65
N GLY A 835 -2.09 -13.40 -39.51
CA GLY A 835 -1.74 -14.01 -40.80
C GLY A 835 -2.96 -14.17 -41.71
N GLU A 836 -3.18 -15.33 -42.32
CA GLU A 836 -4.34 -15.62 -43.18
C GLU A 836 -5.71 -15.41 -42.49
N HIS A 837 -5.76 -15.37 -41.16
CA HIS A 837 -6.99 -15.15 -40.39
C HIS A 837 -7.25 -13.69 -40.02
N ASN A 838 -6.35 -12.76 -40.41
CA ASN A 838 -6.50 -11.36 -40.08
C ASN A 838 -7.78 -10.75 -40.69
N ILE A 839 -8.23 -9.64 -40.09
CA ILE A 839 -9.47 -8.96 -40.47
C ILE A 839 -9.50 -8.47 -41.92
N LEU A 840 -8.35 -8.15 -42.52
CA LEU A 840 -8.24 -7.72 -43.91
C LEU A 840 -8.21 -8.91 -44.87
N ALA A 841 -7.61 -10.04 -44.50
CA ALA A 841 -7.57 -11.28 -45.29
C ALA A 841 -8.97 -11.84 -45.56
N LYS A 842 -9.93 -11.62 -44.65
CA LYS A 842 -11.35 -11.93 -44.87
C LYS A 842 -11.97 -11.13 -46.02
N SER A 843 -11.54 -9.88 -46.21
CA SER A 843 -12.04 -8.99 -47.27
C SER A 843 -11.17 -9.03 -48.54
N LEU A 844 -9.94 -9.51 -48.44
CA LEU A 844 -8.97 -9.65 -49.53
C LEU A 844 -8.29 -11.05 -49.43
N PRO A 845 -9.02 -12.13 -49.74
CA PRO A 845 -8.51 -13.50 -49.61
C PRO A 845 -7.36 -13.78 -50.59
N THR A 846 -6.52 -14.77 -50.27
CA THR A 846 -5.48 -15.29 -51.17
C THR A 846 -6.07 -15.63 -52.56
N GLY A 847 -5.38 -15.24 -53.63
CA GLY A 847 -5.86 -15.39 -55.00
C GLY A 847 -6.78 -14.26 -55.50
N SER A 848 -6.97 -13.20 -54.71
CA SER A 848 -7.67 -11.98 -55.17
C SER A 848 -6.97 -11.38 -56.40
N PRO A 849 -7.71 -10.84 -57.40
CA PRO A 849 -7.12 -10.34 -58.65
C PRO A 849 -6.05 -9.25 -58.49
N VAL A 850 -6.06 -8.51 -57.38
CA VAL A 850 -5.12 -7.41 -57.07
C VAL A 850 -3.84 -7.93 -56.40
N LEU A 851 -3.85 -9.14 -55.85
CA LEU A 851 -2.69 -9.78 -55.23
C LEU A 851 -1.92 -10.62 -56.27
N SER A 852 -0.60 -10.77 -56.08
CA SER A 852 0.19 -11.69 -56.89
C SER A 852 -0.10 -13.15 -56.56
N SER A 853 0.24 -14.04 -57.49
CA SER A 853 0.09 -15.50 -57.34
C SER A 853 0.88 -16.08 -56.16
N LYS A 854 1.94 -15.39 -55.70
CA LYS A 854 2.84 -15.83 -54.61
C LYS A 854 2.45 -15.31 -53.23
N PHE A 855 1.49 -14.37 -53.14
CA PHE A 855 1.05 -13.75 -51.90
C PHE A 855 0.15 -14.70 -51.10
N ASN A 856 0.50 -15.03 -49.85
CA ASN A 856 -0.31 -15.90 -49.00
C ASN A 856 -0.39 -15.44 -47.53
N TRP A 857 -0.46 -14.12 -47.29
CA TRP A 857 -0.62 -13.54 -45.94
C TRP A 857 0.43 -14.02 -44.90
N ARG A 858 1.61 -14.46 -45.35
CA ARG A 858 2.69 -14.88 -44.46
C ARG A 858 3.29 -13.66 -43.77
N LEU A 859 3.31 -13.67 -42.44
CA LEU A 859 3.93 -12.62 -41.63
C LEU A 859 5.42 -12.50 -41.96
N LYS A 860 5.98 -11.28 -41.87
CA LYS A 860 7.39 -10.95 -42.16
C LYS A 860 7.81 -11.07 -43.62
N THR A 861 7.08 -11.84 -44.43
CA THR A 861 7.34 -12.02 -45.87
C THR A 861 6.36 -11.23 -46.72
N ASP A 862 5.07 -11.57 -46.64
CA ASP A 862 4.00 -10.98 -47.45
C ASP A 862 3.33 -9.82 -46.71
N VAL A 863 3.27 -9.86 -45.38
CA VAL A 863 2.69 -8.79 -44.54
C VAL A 863 3.59 -8.44 -43.37
N THR A 864 3.85 -7.14 -43.20
CA THR A 864 4.65 -6.61 -42.09
C THR A 864 4.07 -5.34 -41.51
N ILE A 865 4.23 -5.13 -40.21
CA ILE A 865 3.99 -3.83 -39.59
C ILE A 865 5.33 -3.10 -39.54
N ASN A 866 5.43 -1.95 -40.18
CA ASN A 866 6.67 -1.18 -40.19
C ASN A 866 6.75 -0.28 -38.95
N PHE A 867 5.75 0.57 -38.74
CA PHE A 867 5.75 1.52 -37.62
C PHE A 867 4.45 1.48 -36.81
N ILE A 868 4.54 1.54 -35.48
CA ILE A 868 3.41 1.77 -34.58
C ILE A 868 3.66 3.04 -33.76
N GLY A 869 2.89 4.10 -34.01
CA GLY A 869 2.99 5.38 -33.32
C GLY A 869 1.79 5.66 -32.41
N LEU A 870 2.00 5.63 -31.10
CA LEU A 870 0.94 5.79 -30.10
C LEU A 870 1.09 7.09 -29.33
N PHE A 871 0.00 7.86 -29.24
CA PHE A 871 -0.15 8.96 -28.29
C PHE A 871 -0.99 8.49 -27.11
N ASP A 872 -0.34 8.36 -25.95
CA ASP A 872 -0.91 8.12 -24.63
C ASP A 872 -2.12 7.15 -24.61
N THR A 873 -1.85 5.85 -24.63
CA THR A 873 -2.89 4.81 -24.69
C THR A 873 -3.78 4.79 -23.45
N VAL A 874 -5.09 4.88 -23.68
CA VAL A 874 -6.14 4.81 -22.66
C VAL A 874 -7.24 3.93 -23.20
N ALA A 875 -7.29 2.66 -22.80
CA ALA A 875 -8.37 1.76 -23.24
C ALA A 875 -9.67 2.03 -22.47
N ALA A 876 -9.58 2.14 -21.15
CA ALA A 876 -10.66 2.52 -20.25
C ALA A 876 -12.01 1.85 -20.55
N ILE A 877 -12.02 0.52 -20.73
CA ILE A 877 -13.22 -0.22 -21.07
C ILE A 877 -14.07 -0.44 -19.82
N ALA A 878 -15.32 0.02 -19.84
CA ALA A 878 -16.31 -0.30 -18.81
C ALA A 878 -17.33 -1.26 -19.43
N ASN A 879 -17.53 -2.43 -18.81
CA ASN A 879 -18.50 -3.41 -19.27
C ASN A 879 -19.56 -3.70 -18.20
N PRO A 880 -20.69 -2.95 -18.20
CA PRO A 880 -21.79 -3.19 -17.28
C PRO A 880 -22.35 -4.62 -17.31
N GLY A 881 -22.28 -5.30 -18.47
CA GLY A 881 -22.73 -6.68 -18.63
C GLY A 881 -21.86 -7.71 -17.89
N LEU A 882 -20.61 -7.37 -17.57
CA LEU A 882 -19.70 -8.15 -16.73
C LEU A 882 -19.60 -7.58 -15.30
N PHE A 883 -20.54 -6.71 -14.89
CA PHE A 883 -20.52 -5.96 -13.64
C PHE A 883 -19.27 -5.07 -13.46
N ASP A 884 -18.60 -4.69 -14.55
CA ASP A 884 -17.51 -3.74 -14.54
C ASP A 884 -18.02 -2.34 -14.90
N PHE A 885 -18.31 -1.55 -13.87
CA PHE A 885 -18.80 -0.17 -14.02
C PHE A 885 -17.67 0.87 -14.05
N SER A 886 -16.41 0.45 -14.04
CA SER A 886 -15.26 1.36 -13.94
C SER A 886 -14.31 1.19 -15.12
N GLY A 887 -14.26 2.19 -16.01
CA GLY A 887 -13.20 2.29 -17.03
C GLY A 887 -11.84 2.74 -16.47
N ALA A 888 -11.66 2.78 -15.15
CA ALA A 888 -10.44 3.25 -14.48
C ALA A 888 -9.56 2.11 -13.96
N ASN A 889 -9.67 0.92 -14.56
CA ASN A 889 -8.96 -0.27 -14.15
C ASN A 889 -8.20 -0.89 -15.35
N SER A 890 -7.45 -1.97 -15.10
CA SER A 890 -6.69 -2.68 -16.14
C SER A 890 -7.52 -3.67 -16.97
N ARG A 891 -8.83 -3.80 -16.73
CA ARG A 891 -9.68 -4.79 -17.38
C ARG A 891 -10.19 -4.21 -18.70
N ASN A 892 -9.72 -4.78 -19.80
CA ASN A 892 -10.12 -4.37 -21.14
C ASN A 892 -10.74 -5.54 -21.90
N PRO A 893 -11.93 -6.03 -21.49
CA PRO A 893 -12.56 -7.17 -22.14
C PRO A 893 -12.75 -6.89 -23.64
N TYR A 894 -12.45 -7.89 -24.46
CA TYR A 894 -12.53 -7.87 -25.93
C TYR A 894 -11.47 -7.01 -26.66
N VAL A 895 -10.66 -6.21 -25.96
CA VAL A 895 -9.62 -5.38 -26.58
C VAL A 895 -8.24 -5.96 -26.28
N ASN A 896 -7.52 -6.43 -27.30
CA ASN A 896 -6.16 -6.93 -27.13
C ASN A 896 -5.14 -5.78 -27.22
N LEU A 897 -4.62 -5.36 -26.07
CA LEU A 897 -3.62 -4.29 -25.99
C LEU A 897 -2.20 -4.83 -26.11
N LYS A 898 -1.89 -6.07 -25.73
CA LYS A 898 -0.51 -6.54 -25.67
C LYS A 898 0.11 -6.53 -27.07
N LEU A 899 1.23 -5.82 -27.26
CA LEU A 899 2.00 -5.86 -28.49
C LEU A 899 3.14 -6.87 -28.30
N PRO A 900 3.22 -7.95 -29.10
CA PRO A 900 4.35 -8.88 -29.04
C PRO A 900 5.69 -8.19 -29.36
N ASP A 901 6.79 -8.72 -28.82
CA ASP A 901 8.13 -8.30 -29.24
C ASP A 901 8.31 -8.59 -30.74
N ASP A 902 9.01 -7.70 -31.45
CA ASP A 902 9.16 -7.73 -32.92
C ASP A 902 7.84 -7.72 -33.72
N CYS A 903 6.73 -7.26 -33.12
CA CYS A 903 5.46 -7.08 -33.85
C CYS A 903 5.54 -6.05 -34.99
N ALA A 904 6.43 -5.07 -34.85
CA ALA A 904 6.71 -4.05 -35.84
C ALA A 904 8.20 -3.72 -35.88
N ASN A 905 8.69 -3.16 -36.99
CA ASN A 905 10.09 -2.70 -37.06
C ASN A 905 10.39 -1.62 -36.02
N LYS A 906 9.41 -0.77 -35.70
CA LYS A 906 9.50 0.19 -34.61
C LYS A 906 8.14 0.46 -33.95
N VAL A 907 8.14 0.40 -32.62
CA VAL A 907 7.05 0.90 -31.77
C VAL A 907 7.52 2.17 -31.05
N VAL A 908 6.71 3.21 -31.10
CA VAL A 908 6.91 4.48 -30.38
C VAL A 908 5.65 4.78 -29.60
N HIS A 909 5.80 4.99 -28.29
CA HIS A 909 4.68 5.37 -27.43
C HIS A 909 5.02 6.63 -26.64
N LEU A 910 4.39 7.75 -27.02
CA LEU A 910 4.51 9.01 -26.30
C LEU A 910 3.53 8.98 -25.12
N VAL A 911 4.00 9.21 -23.89
CA VAL A 911 3.15 9.17 -22.70
C VAL A 911 3.18 10.46 -21.90
N ALA A 912 2.01 10.84 -21.39
CA ALA A 912 1.81 12.10 -20.68
C ALA A 912 2.40 12.01 -19.25
N ARG A 913 3.36 12.88 -18.93
CA ARG A 913 3.99 12.95 -17.61
C ARG A 913 3.05 13.50 -16.53
N ASP A 914 2.30 14.54 -16.89
CA ASP A 914 1.60 15.38 -15.92
C ASP A 914 0.11 14.97 -15.76
N GLU A 915 -0.31 13.86 -16.39
CA GLU A 915 -1.66 13.28 -16.24
C GLU A 915 -1.81 12.51 -14.92
N VAL A 916 -2.57 13.07 -13.99
CA VAL A 916 -2.71 12.55 -12.62
C VAL A 916 -4.17 12.34 -12.19
N ARG A 917 -5.11 12.30 -13.14
CA ARG A 917 -6.52 11.97 -12.87
C ARG A 917 -6.64 10.54 -12.32
N GLU A 918 -7.45 10.36 -11.28
CA GLU A 918 -7.65 9.06 -10.63
C GLU A 918 -8.41 8.07 -11.53
N ASN A 919 -9.43 8.55 -12.25
CA ASN A 919 -10.31 7.71 -13.04
C ASN A 919 -9.88 7.61 -14.52
N PHE A 920 -8.57 7.54 -14.77
CA PHE A 920 -8.02 7.59 -16.13
C PHE A 920 -7.01 6.44 -16.34
N ALA A 921 -7.44 5.38 -17.03
CA ALA A 921 -6.68 4.13 -17.15
C ALA A 921 -5.58 4.21 -18.22
N LEU A 922 -4.43 4.78 -17.85
CA LEU A 922 -3.26 4.86 -18.74
C LEU A 922 -2.57 3.49 -18.86
N ASN A 923 -2.38 2.99 -20.08
CA ASN A 923 -1.75 1.70 -20.35
C ASN A 923 -0.30 1.89 -20.83
N SER A 924 0.71 1.33 -20.14
CA SER A 924 2.16 1.60 -20.38
C SER A 924 2.94 0.45 -21.03
N LEU A 925 3.68 0.74 -22.12
CA LEU A 925 4.59 -0.17 -22.84
C LEU A 925 5.91 -0.44 -22.10
N GLY A 926 5.96 -0.13 -20.81
CA GLY A 926 7.14 -0.34 -19.99
C GLY A 926 8.29 0.53 -20.47
N ASP A 927 9.43 -0.08 -20.78
CA ASP A 927 10.64 0.62 -21.19
C ASP A 927 10.53 1.34 -22.54
N ALA A 928 9.51 1.03 -23.35
CA ALA A 928 9.25 1.72 -24.62
C ALA A 928 8.46 3.04 -24.46
N ASP A 929 8.01 3.38 -23.25
CA ASP A 929 7.31 4.64 -22.96
C ASP A 929 8.27 5.83 -23.03
N LEU A 930 7.99 6.76 -23.96
CA LEU A 930 8.66 8.04 -24.05
C LEU A 930 7.86 9.10 -23.26
N ILE A 931 8.29 9.34 -22.02
CA ILE A 931 7.62 10.26 -21.08
C ILE A 931 7.90 11.72 -21.44
N LEU A 932 6.84 12.49 -21.74
CA LEU A 932 6.92 13.88 -22.20
C LEU A 932 6.02 14.82 -21.36
N PRO A 933 6.36 16.12 -21.23
CA PRO A 933 5.61 17.07 -20.41
C PRO A 933 4.16 17.29 -20.89
N GLY A 934 3.24 17.55 -19.98
CA GLY A 934 1.83 17.75 -20.28
C GLY A 934 0.93 16.57 -19.91
N VAL A 935 -0.37 16.80 -20.04
CA VAL A 935 -1.45 15.84 -19.78
C VAL A 935 -1.88 15.12 -21.07
N HIS A 936 -2.81 14.17 -20.97
CA HIS A 936 -3.25 13.32 -22.09
C HIS A 936 -3.56 14.10 -23.38
N SER A 937 -4.26 15.21 -23.24
CA SER A 937 -4.65 16.11 -24.32
C SER A 937 -3.50 16.88 -24.94
N ASP A 938 -2.48 17.20 -24.15
CA ASP A 938 -1.33 17.96 -24.63
C ASP A 938 -0.53 17.14 -25.62
N LEU A 939 -0.55 15.80 -25.51
CA LEU A 939 0.13 14.87 -26.41
C LEU A 939 -0.67 14.62 -27.69
N GLY A 940 -1.92 14.20 -27.56
CA GLY A 940 -2.76 13.85 -28.72
C GLY A 940 -3.39 15.03 -29.43
N GLY A 941 -3.49 16.20 -28.77
CA GLY A 941 -4.22 17.36 -29.29
C GLY A 941 -5.73 17.21 -29.12
N GLY A 942 -6.49 17.81 -30.04
CA GLY A 942 -7.95 17.79 -30.02
C GLY A 942 -8.60 18.90 -29.20
N TYR A 943 -7.81 19.67 -28.44
CA TYR A 943 -8.29 20.84 -27.70
C TYR A 943 -8.21 22.08 -28.56
N LEU A 944 -9.10 23.02 -28.30
CA LEU A 944 -9.11 24.29 -28.99
C LEU A 944 -7.74 24.98 -28.89
N PRO A 945 -7.26 25.66 -29.95
CA PRO A 945 -5.98 26.38 -29.93
C PRO A 945 -5.84 27.33 -28.75
N ARG A 946 -6.96 27.93 -28.31
CA ARG A 946 -7.09 28.67 -27.05
C ARG A 946 -8.35 28.23 -26.33
N ALA A 947 -8.20 27.62 -25.16
CA ALA A 947 -9.31 27.23 -24.30
C ALA A 947 -9.29 28.04 -22.99
N LYS A 948 -10.47 28.29 -22.42
CA LYS A 948 -10.59 28.94 -21.11
C LYS A 948 -10.85 27.90 -20.03
N GLU A 949 -9.87 27.65 -19.19
CA GLU A 949 -10.02 26.75 -18.05
C GLU A 949 -10.79 27.46 -16.93
N LYS A 950 -11.89 26.87 -16.48
CA LYS A 950 -12.65 27.28 -15.28
C LYS A 950 -12.76 26.08 -14.35
N LEU A 951 -11.80 25.91 -13.44
CA LEU A 951 -11.60 24.66 -12.71
C LEU A 951 -11.56 24.88 -11.20
N LEU A 952 -12.16 23.97 -10.44
CA LEU A 952 -11.94 23.81 -9.01
C LEU A 952 -10.66 22.98 -8.81
N LEU A 953 -9.62 23.61 -8.28
CA LEU A 953 -8.32 22.99 -8.03
C LEU A 953 -8.32 22.16 -6.75
N GLY A 954 -9.18 22.50 -5.79
CA GLY A 954 -9.31 21.83 -4.50
C GLY A 954 -10.65 21.16 -4.29
N LYS A 955 -10.68 20.09 -3.48
CA LYS A 955 -11.94 19.46 -3.08
C LYS A 955 -12.76 20.47 -2.26
N PRO A 956 -14.04 20.72 -2.59
CA PRO A 956 -14.87 21.64 -1.84
C PRO A 956 -14.90 21.33 -0.34
N VAL A 957 -14.40 22.28 0.46
CA VAL A 957 -14.46 22.22 1.93
C VAL A 957 -15.72 22.91 2.43
N THR A 958 -16.23 22.46 3.57
CA THR A 958 -17.53 22.93 4.06
C THR A 958 -17.46 23.42 5.51
N SER A 959 -18.21 24.47 5.85
CA SER A 959 -18.37 24.98 7.21
C SER A 959 -19.83 25.36 7.46
N THR A 960 -20.37 24.99 8.62
CA THR A 960 -21.70 25.43 9.04
C THR A 960 -21.56 26.73 9.85
N VAL A 961 -22.28 27.78 9.44
CA VAL A 961 -22.23 29.11 10.07
C VAL A 961 -23.65 29.67 10.28
N SER A 962 -23.81 30.66 11.16
CA SER A 962 -25.09 31.40 11.27
C SER A 962 -25.42 32.06 9.94
N GLN A 963 -26.71 32.13 9.58
CA GLN A 963 -27.19 32.73 8.35
C GLN A 963 -26.74 34.20 8.21
N SER A 964 -26.59 34.90 9.35
CA SER A 964 -26.11 36.28 9.42
C SER A 964 -24.60 36.45 9.16
N MET A 965 -23.81 35.38 9.23
CA MET A 965 -22.36 35.44 9.00
C MET A 965 -22.04 35.55 7.50
N ALA A 966 -21.13 36.47 7.17
CA ALA A 966 -20.60 36.60 5.81
C ALA A 966 -19.81 35.32 5.42
N PRO A 967 -20.07 34.70 4.25
CA PRO A 967 -19.43 33.43 3.85
C PRO A 967 -17.90 33.49 3.76
N ASN A 968 -17.33 34.64 3.42
CA ASN A 968 -15.89 34.87 3.35
C ASN A 968 -15.18 34.88 4.72
N ARG A 969 -15.92 34.91 5.83
CA ARG A 969 -15.37 34.78 7.19
C ARG A 969 -15.41 33.35 7.71
N SER A 970 -15.91 32.40 6.91
CA SER A 970 -15.99 30.99 7.30
C SER A 970 -14.62 30.32 7.31
N ALA A 971 -14.47 29.27 8.14
CA ALA A 971 -13.26 28.45 8.15
C ALA A 971 -13.01 27.77 6.78
N ALA A 972 -14.08 27.38 6.07
CA ALA A 972 -14.01 26.88 4.71
C ALA A 972 -13.33 27.87 3.75
N PHE A 973 -13.71 29.16 3.79
CA PHE A 973 -13.11 30.19 2.95
C PHE A 973 -11.61 30.37 3.26
N LEU A 974 -11.24 30.48 4.53
CA LEU A 974 -9.82 30.61 4.94
C LEU A 974 -8.98 29.39 4.54
N SER A 975 -9.55 28.19 4.57
CA SER A 975 -8.87 26.98 4.12
C SER A 975 -8.65 26.98 2.61
N ALA A 976 -9.67 27.36 1.84
CA ALA A 976 -9.57 27.48 0.39
C ALA A 976 -8.59 28.60 -0.04
N GLU A 977 -8.53 29.70 0.70
CA GLU A 977 -7.59 30.80 0.47
C GLU A 977 -6.13 30.35 0.63
N LYS A 978 -5.82 29.55 1.66
CA LYS A 978 -4.49 28.93 1.81
C LYS A 978 -4.12 28.02 0.63
N GLU A 979 -5.11 27.28 0.12
CA GLU A 979 -4.91 26.42 -1.04
C GLU A 979 -4.66 27.23 -2.32
N VAL A 980 -5.37 28.36 -2.50
CA VAL A 980 -5.10 29.32 -3.58
C VAL A 980 -3.64 29.81 -3.53
N PHE A 981 -3.12 30.18 -2.36
CA PHE A 981 -1.71 30.54 -2.20
C PHE A 981 -0.75 29.40 -2.54
N ALA A 982 -1.08 28.15 -2.19
CA ALA A 982 -0.25 27.00 -2.55
C ALA A 982 -0.21 26.75 -4.08
N TRP A 983 -1.32 26.99 -4.78
CA TRP A 983 -1.35 26.92 -6.24
C TRP A 983 -0.61 28.08 -6.91
N TYR A 984 -0.64 29.26 -6.29
CA TYR A 984 0.16 30.40 -6.70
C TYR A 984 1.67 30.06 -6.70
N GLU A 985 2.17 29.46 -5.62
CA GLU A 985 3.59 29.06 -5.51
C GLU A 985 4.01 28.00 -6.55
N LYS A 986 3.07 27.20 -7.07
CA LYS A 986 3.33 26.22 -8.14
C LYS A 986 3.52 26.85 -9.52
N GLY A 987 3.22 28.15 -9.67
CA GLY A 987 3.40 28.88 -10.93
C GLY A 987 2.44 28.42 -12.04
N VAL A 988 1.18 28.14 -11.69
CA VAL A 988 0.14 27.75 -12.67
C VAL A 988 -0.50 28.94 -13.40
N ILE A 989 -0.14 30.17 -13.06
CA ILE A 989 -0.55 31.37 -13.79
C ILE A 989 0.65 32.27 -14.02
N ASP A 990 0.58 33.07 -15.09
CA ASP A 990 1.53 34.14 -15.42
C ASP A 990 0.89 35.48 -15.04
N PHE A 991 1.57 36.32 -14.24
CA PHE A 991 0.96 37.53 -13.66
C PHE A 991 0.62 38.62 -14.67
N ASP A 992 1.27 38.59 -15.84
CA ASP A 992 1.16 39.65 -16.84
C ASP A 992 0.05 39.39 -17.89
N GLY A 993 -0.74 38.32 -17.73
CA GLY A 993 -1.78 37.92 -18.69
C GLY A 993 -3.20 38.43 -18.34
N PRO A 994 -3.90 39.13 -19.25
CA PRO A 994 -5.30 39.49 -19.03
C PRO A 994 -6.18 38.23 -18.90
N GLY A 995 -6.97 38.14 -17.82
CA GLY A 995 -7.90 37.03 -17.60
C GLY A 995 -7.34 35.81 -16.85
N ASN A 996 -6.14 35.93 -16.26
CA ASN A 996 -5.58 34.95 -15.32
C ASN A 996 -6.05 35.27 -13.89
N GLU A 997 -6.86 34.41 -13.30
CA GLU A 997 -7.38 34.58 -11.94
C GLU A 997 -7.28 33.27 -11.14
N LEU A 998 -6.58 33.32 -10.01
CA LEU A 998 -6.67 32.33 -8.95
C LEU A 998 -7.54 32.92 -7.83
N LYS A 999 -8.68 32.28 -7.55
CA LYS A 999 -9.69 32.78 -6.61
C LYS A 999 -10.27 31.67 -5.74
N VAL A 1000 -10.95 32.06 -4.67
CA VAL A 1000 -11.78 31.14 -3.89
C VAL A 1000 -13.18 31.11 -4.50
N ALA A 1001 -13.60 29.96 -5.04
CA ALA A 1001 -14.98 29.72 -5.40
C ALA A 1001 -15.80 29.49 -4.13
N LEU A 1002 -16.91 30.21 -3.96
CA LEU A 1002 -17.69 30.26 -2.74
C LEU A 1002 -19.19 30.17 -3.04
N TRP A 1003 -19.90 29.26 -2.37
CA TRP A 1003 -21.36 29.14 -2.46
C TRP A 1003 -21.96 28.72 -1.12
N GLU A 1004 -23.25 29.00 -0.92
CA GLU A 1004 -23.94 28.77 0.34
C GLU A 1004 -25.24 28.00 0.15
N ARG A 1005 -25.58 27.18 1.15
CA ARG A 1005 -26.83 26.42 1.19
C ARG A 1005 -27.50 26.59 2.56
N PRO A 1006 -28.74 27.08 2.66
CA PRO A 1006 -29.46 27.12 3.93
C PRO A 1006 -29.73 25.69 4.44
N LEU A 1007 -29.63 25.46 5.75
CA LEU A 1007 -29.97 24.18 6.36
C LEU A 1007 -31.46 24.16 6.76
N PRO A 1008 -32.21 23.07 6.47
CA PRO A 1008 -33.62 22.98 6.83
C PRO A 1008 -33.79 22.95 8.35
N GLN A 1009 -34.69 23.78 8.89
CA GLN A 1009 -35.03 23.78 10.32
C GLN A 1009 -35.89 22.55 10.66
N SER A 1010 -35.39 21.71 11.57
CA SER A 1010 -36.18 20.60 12.13
C SER A 1010 -37.26 21.17 13.07
N LYS A 1011 -38.54 21.04 12.73
CA LYS A 1011 -39.65 21.29 13.65
C LYS A 1011 -39.82 20.09 14.59
N GLY A 1012 -38.93 19.96 15.57
CA GLY A 1012 -39.06 19.05 16.70
C GLY A 1012 -39.63 19.77 17.93
N GLN A 1013 -40.58 19.16 18.63
CA GLN A 1013 -41.20 19.70 19.85
C GLN A 1013 -40.16 19.94 20.96
N GLY A 1014 -40.14 21.17 21.50
CA GLY A 1014 -39.41 21.50 22.74
C GLY A 1014 -38.19 22.39 22.52
N GLU A 1015 -38.37 23.68 22.76
CA GLU A 1015 -37.36 24.68 23.20
C GLU A 1015 -35.99 24.73 22.50
N SER A 1016 -35.82 25.67 21.57
CA SER A 1016 -34.75 26.69 21.56
C SER A 1016 -34.86 27.52 20.28
N ASN A 1017 -34.76 28.84 20.39
CA ASN A 1017 -34.67 29.76 19.26
C ASN A 1017 -33.29 29.59 18.60
N THR A 1018 -33.07 28.50 17.87
CA THR A 1018 -31.80 28.26 17.16
C THR A 1018 -31.71 29.18 15.97
N ASP A 1019 -30.72 30.08 16.02
CA ASP A 1019 -30.36 30.99 14.94
C ASP A 1019 -30.25 30.22 13.62
N PRO A 1020 -30.95 30.62 12.54
CA PRO A 1020 -30.96 29.87 11.29
C PRO A 1020 -29.53 29.71 10.76
N GLN A 1021 -29.18 28.51 10.33
CA GLN A 1021 -27.82 28.17 9.89
C GLN A 1021 -27.75 27.94 8.38
N LYS A 1022 -26.59 28.23 7.81
CA LYS A 1022 -26.24 27.91 6.43
C LYS A 1022 -24.93 27.13 6.38
N LYS A 1023 -24.81 26.26 5.39
CA LYS A 1023 -23.58 25.55 5.03
C LYS A 1023 -22.88 26.34 3.94
N VAL A 1024 -21.68 26.82 4.23
CA VAL A 1024 -20.80 27.50 3.28
C VAL A 1024 -19.82 26.48 2.70
N PHE A 1025 -19.67 26.49 1.39
CA PHE A 1025 -18.75 25.67 0.63
C PHE A 1025 -17.71 26.57 -0.02
N ALA A 1026 -16.44 26.20 0.08
CA ALA A 1026 -15.34 26.94 -0.54
C ALA A 1026 -14.34 25.99 -1.19
N ALA A 1027 -13.73 26.39 -2.31
CA ALA A 1027 -12.67 25.66 -2.98
C ALA A 1027 -11.71 26.62 -3.68
N ALA A 1028 -10.42 26.26 -3.76
CA ALA A 1028 -9.50 26.96 -4.66
C ALA A 1028 -9.96 26.76 -6.11
N ALA A 1029 -10.01 27.83 -6.88
CA ALA A 1029 -10.46 27.84 -8.25
C ALA A 1029 -9.52 28.66 -9.14
N ILE A 1030 -9.43 28.26 -10.40
CA ILE A 1030 -8.64 28.94 -11.42
C ILE A 1030 -9.52 29.28 -12.62
N GLU A 1031 -9.29 30.48 -13.15
CA GLU A 1031 -9.80 30.92 -14.43
C GLU A 1031 -8.61 31.44 -15.25
N ARG A 1032 -8.24 30.74 -16.33
CA ARG A 1032 -7.11 31.17 -17.19
C ARG A 1032 -7.29 30.72 -18.64
N PRO A 1033 -6.79 31.47 -19.64
CA PRO A 1033 -6.54 30.93 -20.97
C PRO A 1033 -5.37 29.92 -20.94
N VAL A 1034 -5.55 28.78 -21.62
CA VAL A 1034 -4.50 27.80 -21.92
C VAL A 1034 -4.46 27.57 -23.41
N ARG A 1035 -3.25 27.38 -23.95
CA ARG A 1035 -3.04 27.23 -25.38
C ARG A 1035 -2.66 25.80 -25.77
N GLY A 1036 -3.24 25.30 -26.87
CA GLY A 1036 -3.11 23.90 -27.30
C GLY A 1036 -1.89 23.57 -28.18
N GLU A 1037 -1.01 24.54 -28.47
CA GLU A 1037 0.09 24.33 -29.45
C GLU A 1037 1.22 23.43 -28.94
N LEU A 1038 1.24 23.06 -27.66
CA LEU A 1038 2.17 22.03 -27.17
C LEU A 1038 1.99 20.69 -27.90
N SER A 1039 0.76 20.37 -28.32
CA SER A 1039 0.47 19.20 -29.16
C SER A 1039 1.23 19.20 -30.48
N LEU A 1040 1.51 20.38 -31.06
CA LEU A 1040 2.26 20.51 -32.31
C LEU A 1040 3.76 20.19 -32.16
N VAL A 1041 4.29 20.21 -30.94
CA VAL A 1041 5.64 19.73 -30.62
C VAL A 1041 5.68 18.20 -30.75
N TYR A 1042 4.68 17.52 -30.20
CA TYR A 1042 4.60 16.06 -30.23
C TYR A 1042 4.24 15.49 -31.59
N LEU A 1043 3.44 16.23 -32.38
CA LEU A 1043 3.25 15.95 -33.81
C LEU A 1043 4.59 15.85 -34.55
N ARG A 1044 5.46 16.84 -34.37
CA ARG A 1044 6.79 16.87 -35.00
C ARG A 1044 7.66 15.72 -34.52
N ILE A 1045 7.70 15.45 -33.22
CA ILE A 1045 8.48 14.35 -32.65
C ILE A 1045 8.03 13.00 -33.23
N MET A 1046 6.72 12.72 -33.26
CA MET A 1046 6.19 11.47 -33.82
C MET A 1046 6.49 11.36 -35.32
N ARG A 1047 6.27 12.43 -36.10
CA ARG A 1047 6.56 12.46 -37.54
C ARG A 1047 8.04 12.17 -37.82
N GLU A 1048 8.95 12.82 -37.11
CA GLU A 1048 10.38 12.61 -37.32
C GLU A 1048 10.84 11.21 -36.89
N LEU A 1049 10.30 10.66 -35.79
CA LEU A 1049 10.56 9.28 -35.39
C LEU A 1049 10.07 8.30 -36.46
N ALA A 1050 8.89 8.54 -37.05
CA ALA A 1050 8.33 7.70 -38.10
C ALA A 1050 9.14 7.78 -39.40
N VAL A 1051 9.54 8.97 -39.85
CA VAL A 1051 10.35 9.16 -41.07
C VAL A 1051 11.73 8.51 -40.96
N ARG A 1052 12.34 8.51 -39.77
CA ARG A 1052 13.59 7.77 -39.51
C ARG A 1052 13.45 6.26 -39.71
N HIS A 1053 12.21 5.75 -39.69
CA HIS A 1053 11.84 4.36 -39.95
C HIS A 1053 11.04 4.23 -41.27
N ASP A 1054 11.38 5.06 -42.27
CA ASP A 1054 10.89 5.01 -43.65
C ASP A 1054 9.39 5.32 -43.83
N VAL A 1055 8.66 5.79 -42.81
CA VAL A 1055 7.24 6.18 -42.98
C VAL A 1055 7.12 7.41 -43.91
N PRO A 1056 6.27 7.38 -44.95
CA PRO A 1056 6.21 8.43 -45.98
C PRO A 1056 5.37 9.63 -45.51
N PHE A 1057 5.96 10.51 -44.71
CA PHE A 1057 5.36 11.78 -44.30
C PHE A 1057 5.98 12.98 -45.00
N ASP A 1058 5.14 13.89 -45.47
CA ASP A 1058 5.52 15.22 -45.94
C ASP A 1058 6.19 16.06 -44.85
N LEU A 1059 6.93 17.08 -45.28
CA LEU A 1059 7.51 18.08 -44.39
C LEU A 1059 6.41 19.03 -43.89
N ILE A 1060 6.47 19.37 -42.61
CA ILE A 1060 5.56 20.35 -42.01
C ILE A 1060 5.96 21.75 -42.49
N ASP A 1061 5.05 22.45 -43.18
CA ASP A 1061 5.25 23.85 -43.55
C ASP A 1061 5.25 24.73 -42.28
N ALA A 1062 6.41 25.33 -41.99
CA ALA A 1062 6.58 26.21 -40.85
C ALA A 1062 5.78 27.53 -40.98
N ASN A 1063 5.29 27.86 -42.17
CA ASN A 1063 4.52 29.07 -42.44
C ASN A 1063 3.00 28.86 -42.34
N ASP A 1064 2.51 27.62 -42.26
CA ASP A 1064 1.09 27.36 -42.05
C ASP A 1064 0.69 27.79 -40.62
N PRO A 1065 -0.18 28.80 -40.43
CA PRO A 1065 -0.58 29.27 -39.12
C PRO A 1065 -1.21 28.18 -38.23
N LYS A 1066 -1.77 27.11 -38.83
CA LYS A 1066 -2.37 25.99 -38.09
C LYS A 1066 -1.33 25.01 -37.54
N LEU A 1067 -0.13 24.99 -38.10
CA LEU A 1067 0.93 24.04 -37.77
C LEU A 1067 2.19 24.72 -37.20
N ALA A 1068 2.35 26.03 -37.36
CA ALA A 1068 3.49 26.81 -36.89
C ALA A 1068 3.64 26.75 -35.36
N LEU A 1069 4.88 26.64 -34.88
CA LEU A 1069 5.19 26.72 -33.46
C LEU A 1069 5.36 28.17 -33.02
N PRO A 1070 4.79 28.57 -31.88
CA PRO A 1070 5.15 29.82 -31.21
C PRO A 1070 6.66 29.89 -30.90
N SER A 1071 7.24 31.09 -30.96
CA SER A 1071 8.68 31.31 -30.75
C SER A 1071 9.18 30.85 -29.38
N ASP A 1072 8.32 30.83 -28.36
CA ASP A 1072 8.62 30.36 -27.02
C ASP A 1072 8.58 28.82 -26.89
N LEU A 1073 7.95 28.11 -27.83
CA LEU A 1073 7.98 26.64 -27.91
C LEU A 1073 9.12 26.09 -28.79
N GLU A 1074 9.70 26.87 -29.70
CA GLU A 1074 10.80 26.39 -30.57
C GLU A 1074 12.02 25.84 -29.81
N PRO A 1075 12.54 26.50 -28.75
CA PRO A 1075 13.67 25.95 -27.98
C PRO A 1075 13.31 24.68 -27.22
N ILE A 1076 12.08 24.63 -26.68
CA ILE A 1076 11.53 23.49 -25.95
C ILE A 1076 11.39 22.29 -26.89
N HIS A 1077 10.84 22.52 -28.08
CA HIS A 1077 10.72 21.50 -29.13
C HIS A 1077 12.07 20.86 -29.47
N LYS A 1078 13.12 21.66 -29.70
CA LYS A 1078 14.46 21.13 -30.03
C LYS A 1078 15.00 20.21 -28.93
N LYS A 1079 14.79 20.58 -27.66
CA LYS A 1079 15.24 19.79 -26.50
C LYS A 1079 14.45 18.50 -26.33
N LEU A 1080 13.12 18.57 -26.41
CA LEU A 1080 12.26 17.39 -26.32
C LEU A 1080 12.47 16.43 -27.49
N GLN A 1081 12.74 16.96 -28.68
CA GLN A 1081 13.08 16.15 -29.86
C GLN A 1081 14.43 15.43 -29.68
N ALA A 1082 15.48 16.12 -29.24
CA ALA A 1082 16.76 15.49 -28.95
C ALA A 1082 16.65 14.38 -27.89
N TYR A 1083 15.83 14.60 -26.87
CA TYR A 1083 15.52 13.59 -25.87
C TYR A 1083 14.76 12.39 -26.47
N ALA A 1084 13.75 12.64 -27.29
CA ALA A 1084 12.97 11.60 -27.97
C ALA A 1084 13.81 10.72 -28.89
N PHE A 1085 14.84 11.29 -29.52
CA PHE A 1085 15.75 10.57 -30.40
C PHE A 1085 16.85 9.80 -29.66
N GLY A 1086 16.95 9.97 -28.34
CA GLY A 1086 18.03 9.40 -27.55
C GLY A 1086 19.36 10.15 -27.67
N ASP A 1087 19.38 11.34 -28.28
CA ASP A 1087 20.57 12.20 -28.37
C ASP A 1087 20.95 12.75 -26.97
N THR A 1088 19.95 12.90 -26.09
CA THR A 1088 20.14 13.26 -24.68
C THR A 1088 19.45 12.27 -23.75
N LYS A 1089 20.06 11.97 -22.60
CA LYS A 1089 19.47 11.06 -21.58
C LYS A 1089 18.30 11.66 -20.81
N THR A 1090 18.09 12.98 -20.90
CA THR A 1090 17.07 13.73 -20.16
C THR A 1090 16.46 14.80 -21.06
N GLU A 1091 15.22 15.22 -20.76
CA GLU A 1091 14.48 16.25 -21.51
C GLU A 1091 15.21 17.60 -21.65
N GLY A 1092 16.13 17.93 -20.73
CA GLY A 1092 16.98 19.12 -20.83
C GLY A 1092 16.26 20.48 -20.67
N LEU A 1093 14.99 20.48 -20.24
CA LEU A 1093 14.20 21.70 -20.01
C LEU A 1093 14.69 22.46 -18.77
N THR A 1094 14.81 23.79 -18.87
CA THR A 1094 15.15 24.66 -17.73
C THR A 1094 13.96 24.83 -16.78
N VAL A 1095 14.21 25.40 -15.61
CA VAL A 1095 13.16 25.69 -14.62
C VAL A 1095 12.15 26.69 -15.19
N GLU A 1096 12.63 27.69 -15.93
CA GLU A 1096 11.82 28.71 -16.58
C GLU A 1096 10.97 28.13 -17.70
N GLU A 1097 11.53 27.25 -18.53
CA GLU A 1097 10.78 26.54 -19.59
C GLU A 1097 9.69 25.65 -19.00
N ARG A 1098 9.97 24.93 -17.91
CA ARG A 1098 8.95 24.13 -17.20
C ARG A 1098 7.86 25.00 -16.59
N ALA A 1099 8.21 26.16 -16.04
CA ALA A 1099 7.24 27.11 -15.51
C ALA A 1099 6.36 27.70 -16.62
N LEU A 1100 6.94 28.07 -17.76
CA LEU A 1100 6.23 28.54 -18.95
C LEU A 1100 5.24 27.48 -19.47
N LEU A 1101 5.68 26.22 -19.57
CA LEU A 1101 4.80 25.14 -19.99
C LEU A 1101 3.62 24.99 -19.01
N ARG A 1102 3.88 24.98 -17.70
CA ARG A 1102 2.81 24.86 -16.68
C ARG A 1102 1.83 26.02 -16.69
N SER A 1103 2.29 27.25 -16.89
CA SER A 1103 1.42 28.44 -16.79
C SER A 1103 0.59 28.68 -18.05
N ARG A 1104 1.09 28.28 -19.23
CA ARG A 1104 0.52 28.71 -20.52
C ARG A 1104 0.04 27.57 -21.44
N TYR A 1105 0.66 26.39 -21.35
CA TYR A 1105 0.48 25.32 -22.36
C TYR A 1105 -0.04 24.00 -21.80
N ILE A 1106 0.27 23.66 -20.55
CA ILE A 1106 -0.15 22.40 -19.94
C ILE A 1106 -1.54 22.58 -19.33
N HIS A 1107 -2.48 21.79 -19.82
CA HIS A 1107 -3.84 21.74 -19.28
C HIS A 1107 -3.90 21.14 -17.88
N ILE A 1108 -4.80 21.64 -17.02
CA ILE A 1108 -5.05 21.05 -15.70
C ILE A 1108 -6.19 20.02 -15.85
N SER A 1109 -5.84 18.82 -16.27
CA SER A 1109 -6.80 17.73 -16.46
C SER A 1109 -7.40 17.26 -15.14
N ALA A 1110 -6.61 17.21 -14.05
CA ALA A 1110 -7.04 16.77 -12.74
C ALA A 1110 -7.64 17.91 -11.91
N ASN A 1111 -8.96 17.87 -11.67
CA ASN A 1111 -9.71 18.91 -10.99
C ASN A 1111 -10.95 18.36 -10.26
N TRP A 1112 -11.54 19.17 -9.39
CA TRP A 1112 -12.70 18.84 -8.58
C TRP A 1112 -14.00 19.45 -9.13
N ASN A 1113 -14.10 19.68 -10.44
CA ASN A 1113 -15.38 20.04 -11.04
C ASN A 1113 -16.36 18.87 -10.91
N ALA A 1114 -17.59 19.17 -10.46
CA ALA A 1114 -18.65 18.18 -10.35
C ALA A 1114 -19.21 17.84 -11.74
N ALA A 1115 -19.40 16.55 -12.02
CA ALA A 1115 -19.94 16.08 -13.31
C ALA A 1115 -21.41 16.47 -13.54
N LYS A 1116 -22.19 16.68 -12.47
CA LYS A 1116 -23.59 17.14 -12.55
C LYS A 1116 -24.01 17.83 -11.25
N GLY A 1117 -24.78 18.91 -11.36
CA GLY A 1117 -25.51 19.49 -10.23
C GLY A 1117 -24.64 20.22 -9.20
N PHE A 1118 -24.01 21.34 -9.58
CA PHE A 1118 -23.24 22.21 -8.67
C PHE A 1118 -24.04 22.66 -7.42
N ASN A 1119 -25.39 22.58 -7.47
CA ASN A 1119 -26.33 22.99 -6.42
C ASN A 1119 -27.28 21.87 -5.91
N SER A 1120 -27.13 20.59 -6.27
CA SER A 1120 -28.07 19.53 -5.85
C SER A 1120 -27.79 18.98 -4.44
N SER A 1121 -28.84 18.51 -3.76
CA SER A 1121 -28.91 18.31 -2.31
C SER A 1121 -28.27 17.05 -1.73
N ASP A 1122 -27.84 16.07 -2.54
CA ASP A 1122 -27.67 14.69 -2.07
C ASP A 1122 -26.28 14.08 -2.33
N MET A 1123 -26.05 12.93 -1.69
CA MET A 1123 -24.79 12.19 -1.50
C MET A 1123 -24.02 11.74 -2.77
N ASP A 1124 -24.34 12.24 -3.97
CA ASP A 1124 -23.80 11.74 -5.23
C ASP A 1124 -23.06 12.81 -6.05
N ILE A 1125 -22.20 13.62 -5.42
CA ILE A 1125 -21.29 14.48 -6.19
C ILE A 1125 -20.13 13.60 -6.71
N VAL A 1126 -20.23 13.21 -7.98
CA VAL A 1126 -19.18 12.48 -8.69
C VAL A 1126 -18.19 13.48 -9.28
N PHE A 1127 -16.94 13.42 -8.80
CA PHE A 1127 -15.81 14.16 -9.35
C PHE A 1127 -15.04 13.27 -10.31
N ILE A 1128 -15.48 13.22 -11.58
CA ILE A 1128 -14.90 12.32 -12.60
C ILE A 1128 -13.41 12.62 -12.80
N ASN A 1129 -13.05 13.90 -12.84
CA ASN A 1129 -11.68 14.38 -13.10
C ASN A 1129 -10.82 14.54 -11.84
N ARG A 1130 -11.20 13.99 -10.68
CA ARG A 1130 -10.46 14.23 -9.44
C ARG A 1130 -9.00 13.72 -9.52
N PRO A 1131 -8.04 14.41 -8.87
CA PRO A 1131 -6.66 13.93 -8.80
C PRO A 1131 -6.54 12.61 -8.03
N ALA A 1132 -5.59 11.76 -8.44
CA ALA A 1132 -5.25 10.53 -7.73
C ALA A 1132 -4.69 10.82 -6.32
N LYS A 1133 -4.89 9.89 -5.37
CA LYS A 1133 -4.54 10.08 -3.94
C LYS A 1133 -3.10 10.51 -3.67
N LYS A 1134 -2.14 10.17 -4.55
CA LYS A 1134 -0.72 10.55 -4.44
C LYS A 1134 -0.30 11.65 -5.41
N ASN A 1135 -1.22 12.21 -6.19
CA ASN A 1135 -0.95 13.13 -7.30
C ASN A 1135 0.12 12.58 -8.27
N GLN A 1136 0.03 11.27 -8.53
CA GLN A 1136 0.91 10.49 -9.39
C GLN A 1136 0.10 9.88 -10.53
N ARG A 1137 0.75 9.67 -11.66
CA ARG A 1137 0.19 9.00 -12.84
C ARG A 1137 -0.31 7.60 -12.44
N VAL A 1138 -1.59 7.31 -12.69
CA VAL A 1138 -2.17 5.98 -12.47
C VAL A 1138 -1.91 5.15 -13.73
N VAL A 1139 -0.94 4.24 -13.65
CA VAL A 1139 -0.48 3.44 -14.79
C VAL A 1139 -0.86 1.98 -14.59
N HIS A 1140 -1.46 1.39 -15.61
CA HIS A 1140 -1.77 -0.03 -15.66
C HIS A 1140 -0.75 -0.77 -16.54
N PRO A 1141 -0.23 -1.91 -16.06
CA PRO A 1141 0.67 -2.76 -16.84
C PRO A 1141 -0.07 -3.41 -18.03
N HIS A 1142 0.71 -4.02 -18.92
CA HIS A 1142 0.24 -4.67 -20.14
C HIS A 1142 -0.23 -6.09 -19.94
N GLU A 1143 -1.40 -6.22 -19.31
CA GLU A 1143 -2.12 -7.49 -19.19
C GLU A 1143 -3.30 -7.57 -20.15
#